data_AF-A0A6C0AT44-F1
#
_entry.id   AF-A0A6C0AT44-F1
#
_cell.length_a   1.000
_cell.length_b   1.000
_cell.length_c   1.000
_cell.angle_alpha   90.00
_cell.angle_beta   90.00
_cell.angle_gamma   90.00
#
_symmetry.space_group_name_H-M   'P 1'
#
loop_
_entity.id
_entity.type
_entity.pdbx_description
1 polymer ?
#
loop_
_entity_poly.entity_id
_entity_poly.type
_entity_poly.pdbx_seq_one_letter_code
_entity_poly.pdbx_strand_id
1 'polypeptide(L)'
;MSKLCNKSFISEYCFIDDHETHIDLFIQNKNNYENKILKCRKGHDLILVNGEKNKRHFRHKHSCDVGGNPMTEWHSEWQSYFPNTEILFPKKSTQIKDRYADVQLNGKQILEIQHSRYERDEIDNRKQDYQLHNIEIFWLVHGDNSIDVKVLEYSNRVYLEFKADHWKYESFMSYEYIYIDINSIIYKVYPKNIKSHMIDVENGKTKEEFIESLKNGIDIWKNDPPTQCNLFIRQQGAGNGKTYGIIKMLEDDDKANYINFIYITKQHSAKHIIKTEFESQRQNFQYLKNIEIIDANKKYIIKYFNEKSGKRCQVIIATIDSFTYSIGNKENNYYDKFEGLIYTIMEGYIESKKCGTIQFAGVNPKLNKETLVVIDEFQDPPEHYAKAIIQIMLNKHIDVYIVGDMLQSISNERNAFTFFMENEFPSINIIKINPSNICRRFIHPKLIEFVNYMIPFEKYGLPQVTPYKEYDGPYYEPLVFFTGKRIDTISSNEKNAEIIVDEVNKIMYQYEEEVNINNCFPEDFLIVTPFTIKNPLADALLLAINIFWEKKFTNEPEYIKKWNNAANIDDYYRYAIFHKSEEGSSIDLSESEKSTRIVSDHSSKGDGRNVVFLIGFTESAIKKFSGTNDSLVYDSLLNVAITRMKEKMYIRYENNNDDIARRINIYRNTNGENICQDNKPNITITNYIKYNDIISTAMNQSFEQFYETIIQNTELEHYKEEKKDEKKIVDMGNHIIRYSSLFVTILLEIVNKEMVNPDSEIKKQIKAILHKISESDITPTNDMKGYYILLKSDKEIPIIKISNKGKDYVMYFNIIFEVCKIVRDKIKVFLKSPSTFILCPIECIILNYMIQIIHQKEKSDININDIYNIIDIYNDSFNNNIGHEHCLCKKYFNKKCIERKNKKIDDMKLYLIKHFEKTQDVKNVMTLFHNKFPKINWLMNQTIYLEGNDSFKISKKFGLIGYDDENVVIGYIKPQFNSLNYNEILMSSIFDTYLIQNVKKIGNQDTISENYKRFYGKKVISCIFTLDKNEPYYIDWGNLIGENIHIIKNTIYLNVMEKYKLENNMVYYFYSYWRLYCPEDDKKPSKFIKFLEEKLNDHEKKIIACKFPTYLKEFLYYIQFELDNCKKAEKECLLKKYENSDFFLEKLETKLEVSLRRYLAIYESDETDDE
;
A
#
# COMPACT_ATOMS: atom_id res chain seq x y z
N MET A 1 -53.33 49.30 18.12
CA MET A 1 -51.88 49.26 17.86
C MET A 1 -51.17 49.91 19.02
N SER A 2 -50.16 49.24 19.59
CA SER A 2 -49.37 49.78 20.70
C SER A 2 -48.67 51.07 20.26
N LYS A 3 -49.14 52.21 20.78
CA LYS A 3 -48.44 53.49 20.71
C LYS A 3 -47.19 53.51 21.60
N LEU A 4 -46.67 52.39 22.09
CA LEU A 4 -45.54 52.39 23.02
C LEU A 4 -44.24 51.98 22.33
N CYS A 5 -43.15 52.63 22.69
CA CYS A 5 -41.78 52.19 22.37
C CYS A 5 -41.32 51.13 23.39
N ASN A 6 -40.20 50.44 23.13
CA ASN A 6 -39.66 49.48 24.09
C ASN A 6 -39.20 50.19 25.39
N LYS A 7 -39.34 49.55 26.55
CA LYS A 7 -38.82 50.06 27.85
C LYS A 7 -37.34 50.38 27.84
N SER A 8 -36.54 49.68 27.03
CA SER A 8 -35.11 49.89 26.88
C SER A 8 -34.74 50.88 25.75
N PHE A 9 -35.70 51.66 25.22
CA PHE A 9 -35.44 52.55 24.08
C PHE A 9 -34.36 53.59 24.39
N ILE A 10 -33.32 53.58 23.54
CA ILE A 10 -32.29 54.59 23.42
C ILE A 10 -32.00 54.79 21.92
N SER A 11 -31.69 56.02 21.50
CA SER A 11 -31.37 56.31 20.09
C SER A 11 -30.40 57.46 19.93
N GLU A 12 -29.54 57.42 18.93
CA GLU A 12 -28.75 58.58 18.47
C GLU A 12 -29.54 59.48 17.52
N TYR A 13 -30.77 59.12 17.20
CA TYR A 13 -31.61 59.84 16.26
C TYR A 13 -32.84 60.40 16.96
N CYS A 14 -33.24 61.59 16.52
CA CYS A 14 -34.51 62.21 16.85
C CYS A 14 -35.14 62.79 15.59
N PHE A 15 -36.44 63.10 15.66
CA PHE A 15 -37.18 63.76 14.60
C PHE A 15 -37.56 65.16 15.07
N ILE A 16 -37.15 66.15 14.29
CA ILE A 16 -37.39 67.57 14.51
C ILE A 16 -38.15 68.09 13.28
N ASP A 17 -39.39 68.54 13.47
CA ASP A 17 -40.30 68.92 12.38
C ASP A 17 -40.38 67.84 11.28
N ASP A 18 -40.49 66.58 11.70
CA ASP A 18 -40.51 65.37 10.85
C ASP A 18 -39.21 65.10 10.05
N HIS A 19 -38.14 65.88 10.28
CA HIS A 19 -36.81 65.62 9.75
C HIS A 19 -35.95 64.83 10.73
N GLU A 20 -35.39 63.73 10.24
CA GLU A 20 -34.41 62.92 10.96
C GLU A 20 -33.14 63.73 11.26
N THR A 21 -32.71 63.75 12.52
CA THR A 21 -31.52 64.45 12.97
C THR A 21 -30.69 63.54 13.87
N HIS A 22 -29.44 63.32 13.49
CA HIS A 22 -28.44 62.62 14.30
C HIS A 22 -28.00 63.47 15.50
N ILE A 23 -27.65 62.84 16.61
CA ILE A 23 -27.27 63.49 17.87
C ILE A 23 -26.10 64.46 17.72
N ASP A 24 -25.10 64.13 16.89
CA ASP A 24 -23.96 65.01 16.66
C ASP A 24 -24.37 66.27 15.89
N LEU A 25 -25.24 66.12 14.88
CA LEU A 25 -25.77 67.25 14.12
C LEU A 25 -26.66 68.14 15.00
N PHE A 26 -27.44 67.52 15.90
CA PHE A 26 -28.23 68.22 16.90
C PHE A 26 -27.34 69.04 17.84
N ILE A 27 -26.25 68.44 18.34
CA ILE A 27 -25.31 69.10 19.26
C ILE A 27 -24.55 70.24 18.56
N GLN A 28 -24.08 70.02 17.33
CA GLN A 28 -23.38 71.05 16.54
C GLN A 28 -24.27 72.27 16.25
N ASN A 29 -25.57 72.05 16.07
CA ASN A 29 -26.55 73.09 15.77
C ASN A 29 -27.51 73.36 16.93
N LYS A 30 -27.09 73.12 18.17
CA LYS A 30 -27.97 73.14 19.34
C LYS A 30 -28.78 74.44 19.48
N ASN A 31 -28.15 75.58 19.17
CA ASN A 31 -28.80 76.90 19.21
C ASN A 31 -29.97 77.03 18.22
N ASN A 32 -29.93 76.31 17.09
CA ASN A 32 -31.01 76.29 16.09
C ASN A 32 -32.19 75.37 16.50
N TYR A 33 -31.99 74.52 17.50
CA TYR A 33 -32.95 73.51 17.94
C TYR A 33 -33.43 73.69 19.38
N GLU A 34 -32.96 74.73 20.09
CA GLU A 34 -33.12 74.90 21.54
C GLU A 34 -34.58 75.00 22.02
N ASN A 35 -35.52 75.28 21.11
CA ASN A 35 -36.96 75.36 21.38
C ASN A 35 -37.81 74.35 20.59
N LYS A 36 -37.20 73.39 19.89
CA LYS A 36 -37.94 72.39 19.10
C LYS A 36 -38.22 71.13 19.90
N ILE A 37 -39.39 70.55 19.68
CA ILE A 37 -39.79 69.30 20.35
C ILE A 37 -39.07 68.14 19.65
N LEU A 38 -38.21 67.46 20.39
CA LEU A 38 -37.54 66.25 19.94
C LEU A 38 -38.53 65.10 20.01
N LYS A 39 -38.77 64.42 18.89
CA LYS A 39 -39.68 63.27 18.86
C LYS A 39 -38.97 61.99 18.45
N CYS A 40 -39.44 60.86 18.94
CA CYS A 40 -39.11 59.57 18.35
C CYS A 40 -39.93 59.37 17.06
N ARG A 41 -39.65 58.31 16.30
CA ARG A 41 -40.40 57.99 15.07
C ARG A 41 -41.90 57.81 15.30
N LYS A 42 -42.31 57.36 16.48
CA LYS A 42 -43.73 57.21 16.88
C LYS A 42 -44.38 58.52 17.36
N GLY A 43 -43.62 59.61 17.41
CA GLY A 43 -44.10 60.95 17.77
C GLY A 43 -44.03 61.30 19.26
N HIS A 44 -43.41 60.46 20.10
CA HIS A 44 -43.27 60.73 21.55
C HIS A 44 -42.10 61.66 21.86
N ASP A 45 -42.25 62.47 22.90
CA ASP A 45 -41.24 63.43 23.33
C ASP A 45 -39.97 62.73 23.84
N LEU A 46 -38.83 63.12 23.28
CA LEU A 46 -37.50 62.68 23.67
C LEU A 46 -36.77 63.78 24.46
N ILE A 47 -35.84 63.34 25.29
CA ILE A 47 -34.86 64.20 25.96
C ILE A 47 -33.45 63.71 25.66
N LEU A 48 -32.53 64.66 25.46
CA LEU A 48 -31.11 64.37 25.33
C LEU A 48 -30.53 64.00 26.70
N VAL A 49 -29.90 62.83 26.77
CA VAL A 49 -29.06 62.41 27.90
C VAL A 49 -27.62 62.65 27.52
N ASN A 50 -27.06 63.75 28.03
CA ASN A 50 -25.68 64.14 27.78
C ASN A 50 -24.79 63.69 28.96
N GLY A 51 -24.41 62.42 28.97
CA GLY A 51 -23.54 61.87 30.01
C GLY A 51 -22.08 62.27 29.82
N GLU A 52 -21.35 62.52 30.92
CA GLU A 52 -19.90 62.71 30.90
C GLU A 52 -19.12 61.38 30.82
N LYS A 53 -19.72 60.29 31.33
CA LYS A 53 -19.14 58.92 31.33
C LYS A 53 -19.80 57.97 30.33
N ASN A 54 -21.10 58.11 30.12
CA ASN A 54 -21.87 57.24 29.23
C ASN A 54 -22.14 57.95 27.91
N LYS A 55 -22.26 57.17 26.84
CA LYS A 55 -22.56 57.66 25.49
C LYS A 55 -23.82 58.54 25.46
N ARG A 56 -23.73 59.65 24.74
CA ARG A 56 -24.86 60.57 24.54
C ARG A 56 -25.94 59.84 23.75
N HIS A 57 -27.19 59.97 24.17
CA HIS A 57 -28.33 59.36 23.48
C HIS A 57 -29.62 60.13 23.81
N PHE A 58 -30.65 59.90 23.01
CA PHE A 58 -32.02 60.31 23.29
C PHE A 58 -32.78 59.19 23.99
N ARG A 59 -33.62 59.55 24.96
CA ARG A 59 -34.59 58.64 25.61
C ARG A 59 -35.94 59.33 25.75
N HIS A 60 -36.99 58.55 25.99
CA HIS A 60 -38.34 59.09 26.21
C HIS A 60 -38.39 59.96 27.48
N LYS A 61 -39.08 61.10 27.38
CA LYS A 61 -39.31 62.02 28.50
C LYS A 61 -40.29 61.43 29.52
N HIS A 62 -41.30 60.70 29.05
CA HIS A 62 -42.37 60.16 29.88
C HIS A 62 -42.35 58.63 29.90
N SER A 63 -42.53 58.03 31.08
CA SER A 63 -42.55 56.57 31.26
C SER A 63 -43.79 55.91 30.66
N CYS A 64 -44.86 56.68 30.41
CA CYS A 64 -46.07 56.21 29.74
C CYS A 64 -45.87 55.96 28.24
N ASP A 65 -44.75 56.39 27.65
CA ASP A 65 -44.47 56.25 26.21
C ASP A 65 -43.75 54.94 25.88
N VAL A 66 -43.37 54.17 26.92
CA VAL A 66 -42.63 52.92 26.80
C VAL A 66 -43.35 51.74 27.46
N GLY A 67 -43.19 50.54 26.91
CA GLY A 67 -43.88 49.32 27.34
C GLY A 67 -43.19 48.05 26.87
N GLY A 68 -43.79 46.90 27.17
CA GLY A 68 -43.27 45.59 26.77
C GLY A 68 -42.15 45.03 27.67
N ASN A 69 -41.45 44.03 27.16
CA ASN A 69 -40.31 43.39 27.81
C ASN A 69 -39.03 44.17 27.50
N PRO A 70 -38.16 44.40 28.50
CA PRO A 70 -36.91 45.12 28.30
C PRO A 70 -35.97 44.31 27.38
N MET A 71 -35.33 45.00 26.44
CA MET A 71 -34.21 44.48 25.66
C MET A 71 -32.94 44.44 26.52
N THR A 72 -31.98 43.61 26.11
CA THR A 72 -30.64 43.64 26.69
C THR A 72 -29.91 44.92 26.31
N GLU A 73 -28.97 45.35 27.15
CA GLU A 73 -28.18 46.57 26.91
C GLU A 73 -27.51 46.52 25.53
N TRP A 74 -26.88 45.40 25.20
CA TRP A 74 -26.26 45.16 23.89
C TRP A 74 -27.24 45.31 22.72
N HIS A 75 -28.45 44.74 22.80
CA HIS A 75 -29.45 44.85 21.73
C HIS A 75 -29.93 46.31 21.59
N SER A 76 -30.26 46.96 22.72
CA SER A 76 -30.72 48.35 22.71
C SER A 76 -29.64 49.32 22.20
N GLU A 77 -28.38 49.04 22.50
CA GLU A 77 -27.24 49.79 22.00
C GLU A 77 -27.15 49.67 20.48
N TRP A 78 -27.25 48.46 19.92
CA TRP A 78 -27.22 48.25 18.47
C TRP A 78 -28.36 48.94 17.73
N GLN A 79 -29.59 48.86 18.24
CA GLN A 79 -30.73 49.60 17.68
C GLN A 79 -30.50 51.12 17.70
N SER A 80 -29.79 51.64 18.71
CA SER A 80 -29.61 53.09 18.89
C SER A 80 -28.87 53.79 17.75
N TYR A 81 -28.03 53.05 17.02
CA TYR A 81 -27.23 53.55 15.90
C TYR A 81 -28.03 53.75 14.61
N PHE A 82 -29.33 53.42 14.60
CA PHE A 82 -30.19 53.50 13.43
C PHE A 82 -31.45 54.32 13.70
N PRO A 83 -31.96 55.07 12.70
CA PRO A 83 -33.14 55.92 12.86
C PRO A 83 -34.47 55.18 12.80
N ASN A 84 -34.54 54.09 12.02
CA ASN A 84 -35.78 53.34 11.75
C ASN A 84 -35.76 52.00 12.48
N THR A 85 -36.27 51.97 13.71
CA THR A 85 -36.29 50.79 14.57
C THR A 85 -37.71 50.33 14.91
N GLU A 86 -37.87 49.04 15.24
CA GLU A 86 -39.15 48.42 15.66
C GLU A 86 -40.29 48.61 14.62
N ILE A 87 -39.99 48.38 13.34
CA ILE A 87 -40.91 48.62 12.21
C ILE A 87 -41.87 47.43 12.04
N LEU A 88 -43.18 47.70 12.07
CA LEU A 88 -44.23 46.69 11.88
C LEU A 88 -44.42 46.33 10.40
N PHE A 89 -44.31 45.04 10.11
CA PHE A 89 -44.72 44.41 8.87
C PHE A 89 -46.00 43.59 9.12
N PRO A 90 -47.18 44.10 8.69
CA PRO A 90 -48.45 43.45 8.95
C PRO A 90 -48.55 42.12 8.20
N LYS A 91 -49.21 41.15 8.83
CA LYS A 91 -49.40 39.80 8.31
C LYS A 91 -50.02 39.79 6.90
N LYS A 92 -49.34 39.19 5.93
CA LYS A 92 -49.85 38.86 4.58
C LYS A 92 -50.51 37.48 4.53
N SER A 93 -51.23 37.20 3.43
CA SER A 93 -51.76 35.86 3.15
C SER A 93 -50.60 34.84 3.17
N THR A 94 -50.77 33.70 3.86
CA THR A 94 -49.78 32.65 4.13
C THR A 94 -48.66 32.97 5.13
N GLN A 95 -48.53 34.22 5.58
CA GLN A 95 -47.61 34.59 6.66
C GLN A 95 -48.09 34.01 7.99
N ILE A 96 -47.19 33.69 8.92
CA ILE A 96 -47.57 33.08 10.21
C ILE A 96 -48.14 34.13 11.18
N LYS A 97 -47.41 35.22 11.41
CA LYS A 97 -47.74 36.30 12.35
C LYS A 97 -47.19 37.64 11.87
N ASP A 98 -47.68 38.73 12.46
CA ASP A 98 -47.09 40.06 12.29
C ASP A 98 -45.60 40.02 12.67
N ARG A 99 -44.76 40.75 11.93
CA ARG A 99 -43.32 40.84 12.20
C ARG A 99 -42.94 42.26 12.57
N TYR A 100 -42.03 42.40 13.52
CA TYR A 100 -41.42 43.66 13.88
C TYR A 100 -39.94 43.53 13.55
N ALA A 101 -39.45 44.36 12.63
CA ALA A 101 -38.03 44.40 12.29
C ALA A 101 -37.31 45.29 13.29
N ASP A 102 -36.20 44.79 13.84
CA ASP A 102 -35.39 45.55 14.80
C ASP A 102 -34.86 46.85 14.19
N VAL A 103 -34.34 46.76 12.95
CA VAL A 103 -33.85 47.91 12.19
C VAL A 103 -34.25 47.77 10.72
N GLN A 104 -34.84 48.82 10.14
CA GLN A 104 -35.04 48.94 8.70
C GLN A 104 -33.90 49.76 8.08
N LEU A 105 -33.09 49.12 7.23
CA LEU A 105 -31.96 49.77 6.57
C LEU A 105 -32.42 50.60 5.37
N ASN A 106 -33.27 50.01 4.53
CA ASN A 106 -33.87 50.66 3.38
C ASN A 106 -35.23 50.01 3.05
N GLY A 107 -35.81 50.34 1.89
CA GLY A 107 -37.11 49.79 1.47
C GLY A 107 -37.12 48.29 1.15
N LYS A 108 -35.96 47.63 1.12
CA LYS A 108 -35.79 46.21 0.72
C LYS A 108 -35.01 45.37 1.74
N GLN A 109 -34.30 45.98 2.69
CA GLN A 109 -33.39 45.28 3.61
C GLN A 109 -33.64 45.68 5.06
N ILE A 110 -33.56 44.69 5.94
CA ILE A 110 -33.63 44.86 7.39
C ILE A 110 -32.43 44.22 8.08
N LEU A 111 -32.14 44.68 9.29
CA LEU A 111 -31.19 44.06 10.20
C LEU A 111 -31.95 43.54 11.43
N GLU A 112 -31.80 42.25 11.73
CA GLU A 112 -32.35 41.58 12.90
C GLU A 112 -31.21 41.27 13.88
N ILE A 113 -31.40 41.62 15.16
CA ILE A 113 -30.38 41.62 16.20
C ILE A 113 -30.72 40.53 17.23
N GLN A 114 -29.94 39.45 17.23
CA GLN A 114 -30.21 38.28 18.05
C GLN A 114 -29.24 38.13 19.23
N HIS A 115 -29.78 38.16 20.44
CA HIS A 115 -29.02 37.93 21.67
C HIS A 115 -29.31 36.56 22.31
N SER A 116 -30.55 36.06 22.22
CA SER A 116 -31.00 34.82 22.88
C SER A 116 -31.36 33.72 21.87
N ARG A 117 -31.54 32.49 22.34
CA ARG A 117 -31.83 31.35 21.45
C ARG A 117 -33.17 31.51 20.72
N TYR A 118 -33.13 31.42 19.39
CA TYR A 118 -34.27 31.06 18.56
C TYR A 118 -34.08 29.65 18.03
N GLU A 119 -35.18 28.89 17.95
CA GLU A 119 -35.17 27.62 17.24
C GLU A 119 -35.07 27.87 15.73
N ARG A 120 -34.45 26.92 15.02
CA ARG A 120 -34.29 26.97 13.57
C ARG A 120 -35.60 27.25 12.84
N ASP A 121 -36.69 26.63 13.27
CA ASP A 121 -38.00 26.83 12.64
C ASP A 121 -38.46 28.29 12.73
N GLU A 122 -38.16 29.02 13.82
CA GLU A 122 -38.52 30.44 13.93
C GLU A 122 -37.69 31.32 13.00
N ILE A 123 -36.41 30.98 12.80
CA ILE A 123 -35.52 31.66 11.85
C ILE A 123 -36.01 31.42 10.41
N ASP A 124 -36.35 30.18 10.07
CA ASP A 124 -36.86 29.80 8.74
C ASP A 124 -38.22 30.45 8.47
N ASN A 125 -39.10 30.49 9.48
CA ASN A 125 -40.38 31.21 9.41
C ASN A 125 -40.21 32.71 9.20
N ARG A 126 -39.25 33.35 9.88
CA ARG A 126 -38.93 34.78 9.65
C ARG A 126 -38.47 35.01 8.22
N LYS A 127 -37.57 34.18 7.72
CA LYS A 127 -37.07 34.26 6.34
C LYS A 127 -38.23 34.22 5.33
N GLN A 128 -39.14 33.26 5.49
CA GLN A 128 -40.33 33.13 4.63
C GLN A 128 -41.27 34.33 4.78
N ASP A 129 -41.57 34.75 6.02
CA ASP A 129 -42.49 35.84 6.29
C ASP A 129 -42.02 37.16 5.66
N TYR A 130 -40.74 37.53 5.83
CA TYR A 130 -40.18 38.75 5.25
C TYR A 130 -40.02 38.65 3.73
N GLN A 131 -39.78 37.46 3.18
CA GLN A 131 -39.77 37.26 1.73
C GLN A 131 -41.13 37.61 1.08
N LEU A 132 -42.26 37.37 1.77
CA LEU A 132 -43.59 37.81 1.30
C LEU A 132 -43.71 39.35 1.22
N HIS A 133 -42.86 40.08 1.94
CA HIS A 133 -42.74 41.54 1.89
C HIS A 133 -41.68 42.04 0.90
N ASN A 134 -41.03 41.14 0.14
CA ASN A 134 -39.85 41.44 -0.67
C ASN A 134 -38.72 42.08 0.16
N ILE A 135 -38.58 41.63 1.41
CA ILE A 135 -37.56 42.09 2.35
C ILE A 135 -36.49 41.00 2.52
N GLU A 136 -35.23 41.42 2.41
CA GLU A 136 -34.05 40.63 2.74
C GLU A 136 -33.60 40.93 4.18
N ILE A 137 -33.13 39.89 4.89
CA ILE A 137 -32.74 39.98 6.30
C ILE A 137 -31.24 39.79 6.44
N PHE A 138 -30.58 40.76 7.09
CA PHE A 138 -29.26 40.55 7.68
C PHE A 138 -29.39 40.22 9.16
N TRP A 139 -28.71 39.17 9.60
CA TRP A 139 -28.68 38.78 11.00
C TRP A 139 -27.39 39.25 11.66
N LEU A 140 -27.53 39.90 12.81
CA LEU A 140 -26.44 40.20 13.72
C LEU A 140 -26.62 39.43 15.02
N VAL A 141 -25.74 38.49 15.29
CA VAL A 141 -25.80 37.62 16.46
C VAL A 141 -24.75 38.06 17.48
N HIS A 142 -25.15 38.12 18.75
CA HIS A 142 -24.21 38.43 19.83
C HIS A 142 -23.27 37.25 20.07
N GLY A 143 -21.96 37.46 19.94
CA GLY A 143 -20.95 36.44 20.16
C GLY A 143 -20.70 36.11 21.63
N ASP A 144 -20.81 37.11 22.52
CA ASP A 144 -20.48 37.04 23.97
C ASP A 144 -19.23 36.20 24.31
N ASN A 145 -19.17 35.60 25.49
CA ASN A 145 -18.04 34.76 25.94
C ASN A 145 -18.10 33.31 25.42
N SER A 146 -19.11 32.95 24.63
CA SER A 146 -19.30 31.61 24.06
C SER A 146 -18.49 31.35 22.80
N ILE A 147 -17.90 32.38 22.18
CA ILE A 147 -17.08 32.27 20.97
C ILE A 147 -15.68 32.84 21.23
N ASP A 148 -14.64 32.04 20.94
CA ASP A 148 -13.25 32.52 20.96
C ASP A 148 -12.78 32.89 19.55
N VAL A 149 -12.09 34.03 19.45
CA VAL A 149 -11.37 34.45 18.24
C VAL A 149 -9.92 34.00 18.37
N LYS A 150 -9.41 33.31 17.35
CA LYS A 150 -8.02 32.87 17.26
C LYS A 150 -7.37 33.50 16.04
N VAL A 151 -6.39 34.37 16.26
CA VAL A 151 -5.61 35.03 15.21
C VAL A 151 -4.29 34.29 15.03
N LEU A 152 -4.02 33.85 13.80
CA LEU A 152 -2.83 33.11 13.42
C LEU A 152 -1.94 33.99 12.54
N GLU A 153 -1.15 34.87 13.19
CA GLU A 153 -0.38 35.94 12.55
C GLU A 153 0.49 35.46 11.37
N TYR A 154 1.25 34.38 11.54
CA TYR A 154 2.15 33.83 10.52
C TYR A 154 1.43 33.38 9.23
N SER A 155 0.17 32.97 9.36
CA SER A 155 -0.66 32.53 8.22
C SER A 155 -1.68 33.58 7.78
N ASN A 156 -1.75 34.71 8.49
CA ASN A 156 -2.79 35.73 8.35
C ASN A 156 -4.21 35.13 8.32
N ARG A 157 -4.46 34.12 9.16
CA ARG A 157 -5.76 33.45 9.29
C ARG A 157 -6.42 33.86 10.60
N VAL A 158 -7.74 33.99 10.58
CA VAL A 158 -8.56 34.15 11.78
C VAL A 158 -9.61 33.06 11.78
N TYR A 159 -9.76 32.37 12.90
CA TYR A 159 -10.85 31.40 13.06
C TYR A 159 -11.62 31.62 14.35
N LEU A 160 -12.89 31.27 14.29
CA LEU A 160 -13.82 31.31 15.42
C LEU A 160 -14.01 29.90 15.98
N GLU A 161 -13.96 29.76 17.31
CA GLU A 161 -14.30 28.54 18.03
C GLU A 161 -15.57 28.76 18.88
N PHE A 162 -16.64 28.03 18.56
CA PHE A 162 -17.89 28.06 19.33
C PHE A 162 -17.75 27.08 20.51
N LYS A 163 -17.44 27.61 21.70
CA LYS A 163 -17.24 26.82 22.93
C LYS A 163 -18.55 26.37 23.58
N ALA A 164 -19.60 27.16 23.40
CA ALA A 164 -20.94 26.92 23.92
C ALA A 164 -21.98 27.55 22.97
N ASP A 165 -23.27 27.42 23.30
CA ASP A 165 -24.36 28.10 22.59
C ASP A 165 -24.37 27.89 21.07
N HIS A 166 -24.24 26.63 20.65
CA HIS A 166 -24.17 26.26 19.22
C HIS A 166 -25.39 26.71 18.40
N TRP A 167 -26.52 27.05 19.04
CA TRP A 167 -27.69 27.65 18.40
C TRP A 167 -27.33 28.91 17.59
N LYS A 168 -26.26 29.63 17.97
CA LYS A 168 -25.77 30.85 17.30
C LYS A 168 -25.41 30.64 15.83
N TYR A 169 -25.19 29.41 15.40
CA TYR A 169 -25.11 29.06 13.98
C TYR A 169 -26.08 27.96 13.58
N GLU A 170 -26.37 26.97 14.44
CA GLU A 170 -27.25 25.83 14.10
C GLU A 170 -28.66 26.29 13.71
N SER A 171 -29.13 27.40 14.29
CA SER A 171 -30.45 27.97 13.99
C SER A 171 -30.49 28.72 12.65
N PHE A 172 -29.33 29.12 12.13
CA PHE A 172 -29.18 29.99 10.95
C PHE A 172 -28.75 29.22 9.69
N MET A 173 -28.86 27.89 9.68
CA MET A 173 -28.43 27.02 8.57
C MET A 173 -29.15 27.29 7.23
N SER A 174 -30.27 28.01 7.23
CA SER A 174 -30.99 28.45 6.02
C SER A 174 -30.40 29.71 5.37
N TYR A 175 -29.52 30.42 6.07
CA TYR A 175 -28.83 31.59 5.57
C TYR A 175 -27.48 31.21 4.96
N GLU A 176 -27.05 31.98 3.96
CA GLU A 176 -25.72 31.84 3.39
C GLU A 176 -24.67 32.32 4.40
N TYR A 177 -24.87 33.52 4.93
CA TYR A 177 -24.04 34.10 5.98
C TYR A 177 -24.86 34.85 7.02
N ILE A 178 -24.24 35.07 8.18
CA ILE A 178 -24.68 35.92 9.28
C ILE A 178 -23.51 36.78 9.76
N TYR A 179 -23.79 37.82 10.51
CA TYR A 179 -22.77 38.63 11.20
C TYR A 179 -22.75 38.29 12.68
N ILE A 180 -21.56 38.19 13.25
CA ILE A 180 -21.38 37.95 14.69
C ILE A 180 -20.55 39.08 15.28
N ASP A 181 -21.06 39.73 16.33
CA ASP A 181 -20.35 40.74 17.11
C ASP A 181 -19.61 40.08 18.29
N ILE A 182 -18.28 40.15 18.28
CA ILE A 182 -17.42 39.68 19.35
C ILE A 182 -16.55 40.85 19.80
N ASN A 183 -16.85 41.40 20.98
CA ASN A 183 -16.12 42.53 21.57
C ASN A 183 -16.01 43.75 20.62
N SER A 184 -17.12 44.14 19.97
CA SER A 184 -17.20 45.26 19.02
C SER A 184 -16.42 45.05 17.72
N ILE A 185 -16.02 43.81 17.43
CA ILE A 185 -15.46 43.39 16.14
C ILE A 185 -16.45 42.44 15.48
N ILE A 186 -16.84 42.75 14.26
CA ILE A 186 -17.86 42.03 13.50
C ILE A 186 -17.18 41.02 12.58
N TYR A 187 -17.69 39.80 12.53
CA TYR A 187 -17.25 38.73 11.64
C TYR A 187 -18.39 38.25 10.75
N LYS A 188 -18.15 38.15 9.44
CA LYS A 188 -19.06 37.49 8.48
C LYS A 188 -18.83 35.98 8.56
N VAL A 189 -19.85 35.23 8.96
CA VAL A 189 -19.80 33.79 9.24
C VAL A 189 -20.75 33.05 8.33
N TYR A 190 -20.31 31.95 7.74
CA TYR A 190 -21.12 31.08 6.88
C TYR A 190 -21.59 29.85 7.67
N PRO A 191 -22.84 29.78 8.18
CA PRO A 191 -23.25 28.76 9.14
C PRO A 191 -23.06 27.32 8.65
N LYS A 192 -23.31 27.08 7.35
CA LYS A 192 -23.17 25.76 6.72
C LYS A 192 -21.73 25.24 6.67
N ASN A 193 -20.76 26.15 6.75
CA ASN A 193 -19.33 25.85 6.71
C ASN A 193 -18.74 25.65 8.11
N ILE A 194 -19.54 25.72 9.19
CA ILE A 194 -19.01 25.41 10.53
C ILE A 194 -18.89 23.89 10.68
N LYS A 195 -17.66 23.42 10.89
CA LYS A 195 -17.34 22.00 11.14
C LYS A 195 -16.59 21.89 12.45
N SER A 196 -16.89 20.87 13.24
CA SER A 196 -16.27 20.68 14.56
C SER A 196 -16.34 21.93 15.46
N HIS A 197 -17.42 22.71 15.33
CA HIS A 197 -17.64 24.00 16.01
C HIS A 197 -16.59 25.09 15.71
N MET A 198 -15.91 25.02 14.56
CA MET A 198 -14.88 25.97 14.15
C MET A 198 -15.06 26.41 12.68
N ILE A 199 -14.64 27.64 12.35
CA ILE A 199 -14.68 28.21 10.99
C ILE A 199 -13.61 29.29 10.79
N ASP A 200 -12.92 29.27 9.63
CA ASP A 200 -12.02 30.36 9.22
C ASP A 200 -12.87 31.49 8.66
N VAL A 201 -12.57 32.72 9.06
CA VAL A 201 -13.31 33.94 8.70
C VAL A 201 -12.34 34.99 8.14
N GLU A 202 -12.89 35.98 7.42
CA GLU A 202 -12.12 37.18 7.08
C GLU A 202 -11.77 37.94 8.37
N ASN A 203 -10.69 38.73 8.36
CA ASN A 203 -10.39 39.69 9.41
C ASN A 203 -11.64 40.53 9.73
N GLY A 204 -11.95 40.61 11.03
CA GLY A 204 -13.13 41.31 11.49
C GLY A 204 -13.08 42.81 11.21
N LYS A 205 -14.25 43.42 11.08
CA LYS A 205 -14.42 44.86 10.85
C LYS A 205 -14.84 45.53 12.15
N THR A 206 -14.48 46.79 12.36
CA THR A 206 -14.93 47.48 13.56
C THR A 206 -16.45 47.69 13.51
N LYS A 207 -17.06 47.83 14.69
CA LYS A 207 -18.49 48.16 14.82
C LYS A 207 -18.86 49.39 13.98
N GLU A 208 -18.02 50.41 13.99
CA GLU A 208 -18.22 51.67 13.26
C GLU A 208 -18.18 51.45 11.75
N GLU A 209 -17.15 50.75 11.24
CA GLU A 209 -17.03 50.43 9.81
C GLU A 209 -18.25 49.63 9.31
N PHE A 210 -18.69 48.66 10.10
CA PHE A 210 -19.84 47.82 9.77
C PHE A 210 -21.14 48.63 9.74
N ILE A 211 -21.40 49.48 10.74
CA ILE A 211 -22.59 50.34 10.75
C ILE A 211 -22.63 51.26 9.54
N GLU A 212 -21.50 51.88 9.19
CA GLU A 212 -21.40 52.79 8.04
C GLU A 212 -21.63 52.05 6.71
N SER A 213 -21.13 50.81 6.61
CA SER A 213 -21.38 49.94 5.45
C SER A 213 -22.86 49.65 5.24
N LEU A 214 -23.60 49.38 6.33
CA LEU A 214 -25.04 49.12 6.29
C LEU A 214 -25.85 50.36 5.94
N LYS A 215 -25.47 51.54 6.45
CA LYS A 215 -26.14 52.81 6.16
C LYS A 215 -26.00 53.22 4.70
N ASN A 216 -24.82 53.01 4.12
CA ASN A 216 -24.53 53.41 2.75
C ASN A 216 -24.81 52.31 1.71
N GLY A 217 -25.12 51.08 2.13
CA GLY A 217 -25.31 49.94 1.24
C GLY A 217 -24.02 49.53 0.50
N ILE A 218 -22.87 49.66 1.16
CA ILE A 218 -21.55 49.32 0.62
C ILE A 218 -21.13 47.96 1.19
N ASP A 219 -20.75 47.01 0.33
CA ASP A 219 -20.15 45.76 0.81
C ASP A 219 -18.66 45.98 1.15
N ILE A 220 -18.30 45.70 2.40
CA ILE A 220 -16.94 45.84 2.94
C ILE A 220 -16.21 44.50 3.10
N TRP A 221 -16.84 43.41 2.63
CA TRP A 221 -16.32 42.05 2.69
C TRP A 221 -15.79 41.60 1.33
N LYS A 222 -14.92 40.60 1.33
CA LYS A 222 -14.49 39.94 0.09
C LYS A 222 -15.63 39.12 -0.52
N ASN A 223 -15.64 39.01 -1.85
CA ASN A 223 -16.65 38.26 -2.60
C ASN A 223 -16.62 36.76 -2.28
N ASP A 224 -15.42 36.17 -2.12
CA ASP A 224 -15.26 34.74 -1.90
C ASP A 224 -15.08 34.41 -0.41
N PRO A 225 -15.71 33.34 0.09
CA PRO A 225 -15.49 32.88 1.47
C PRO A 225 -14.04 32.40 1.67
N PRO A 226 -13.47 32.56 2.86
CA PRO A 226 -12.14 32.05 3.17
C PRO A 226 -12.06 30.52 2.98
N THR A 227 -10.97 30.06 2.37
CA THR A 227 -10.63 28.63 2.31
C THR A 227 -10.51 28.06 3.73
N GLN A 228 -11.04 26.86 3.94
CA GLN A 228 -11.19 26.30 5.29
C GLN A 228 -10.09 25.32 5.69
N CYS A 229 -9.27 24.90 4.73
CA CYS A 229 -8.20 23.92 4.93
C CYS A 229 -6.96 24.34 4.13
N ASN A 230 -5.79 24.02 4.65
CA ASN A 230 -4.53 24.09 3.92
C ASN A 230 -4.01 22.69 3.61
N LEU A 231 -3.55 22.50 2.37
CA LEU A 231 -2.79 21.34 1.93
C LEU A 231 -1.35 21.76 1.63
N PHE A 232 -0.41 21.32 2.46
CA PHE A 232 1.01 21.53 2.22
C PHE A 232 1.58 20.32 1.48
N ILE A 233 2.23 20.54 0.34
CA ILE A 233 2.81 19.48 -0.48
C ILE A 233 4.31 19.68 -0.58
N ARG A 234 5.08 18.67 -0.19
CA ARG A 234 6.55 18.70 -0.23
C ARG A 234 7.13 17.50 -0.98
N GLN A 235 7.63 17.77 -2.18
CA GLN A 235 8.40 16.81 -2.98
C GLN A 235 9.88 16.84 -2.56
N GLN A 236 10.41 15.71 -2.10
CA GLN A 236 11.81 15.57 -1.68
C GLN A 236 12.40 14.22 -2.09
N GLY A 237 13.53 14.28 -2.81
CA GLY A 237 14.21 13.10 -3.33
C GLY A 237 14.72 12.12 -2.27
N ALA A 238 15.28 11.00 -2.73
CA ALA A 238 15.93 10.01 -1.89
C ALA A 238 17.09 10.63 -1.06
N GLY A 239 17.21 10.23 0.20
CA GLY A 239 18.33 10.65 1.06
C GLY A 239 18.28 12.11 1.54
N ASN A 240 17.22 12.87 1.28
CA ASN A 240 17.10 14.29 1.69
C ASN A 240 16.88 14.53 3.20
N GLY A 241 16.55 13.49 3.97
CA GLY A 241 16.12 13.65 5.36
C GLY A 241 14.67 14.10 5.50
N LYS A 242 13.75 13.51 4.71
CA LYS A 242 12.29 13.77 4.77
C LYS A 242 11.75 13.67 6.20
N THR A 243 11.96 12.51 6.82
CA THR A 243 11.51 12.22 8.19
C THR A 243 12.15 13.18 9.20
N TYR A 244 13.44 13.51 9.05
CA TYR A 244 14.10 14.53 9.88
C TYR A 244 13.36 15.88 9.78
N GLY A 245 13.03 16.30 8.55
CA GLY A 245 12.37 17.58 8.28
C GLY A 245 10.96 17.69 8.87
N ILE A 246 10.13 16.65 8.76
CA ILE A 246 8.76 16.66 9.32
C ILE A 246 8.74 16.64 10.85
N ILE A 247 9.77 16.09 11.49
CA ILE A 247 9.90 16.11 12.95
C ILE A 247 10.35 17.50 13.42
N LYS A 248 11.33 18.10 12.74
CA LYS A 248 11.81 19.46 13.03
C LYS A 248 10.71 20.52 12.87
N MET A 249 9.77 20.29 11.95
CA MET A 249 8.59 21.15 11.70
C MET A 249 7.73 21.40 12.96
N LEU A 250 7.80 20.52 13.98
CA LEU A 250 7.06 20.71 15.23
C LEU A 250 7.44 22.00 15.99
N GLU A 251 8.59 22.59 15.68
CA GLU A 251 9.06 23.86 16.26
C GLU A 251 8.82 25.08 15.37
N ASP A 252 8.25 24.90 14.18
CA ASP A 252 7.97 26.00 13.25
C ASP A 252 6.86 26.91 13.79
N ASP A 253 7.06 28.22 13.64
CA ASP A 253 6.14 29.22 14.18
C ASP A 253 4.72 29.12 13.58
N ASP A 254 4.65 28.81 12.28
CA ASP A 254 3.40 28.65 11.55
C ASP A 254 2.69 27.31 11.83
N LYS A 255 3.23 26.50 12.75
CA LYS A 255 2.63 25.26 13.27
C LYS A 255 2.27 25.35 14.75
N ALA A 256 2.56 26.47 15.42
CA ALA A 256 2.33 26.65 16.84
C ALA A 256 0.85 26.59 17.26
N ASN A 257 -0.08 26.76 16.32
CA ASN A 257 -1.52 26.70 16.59
C ASN A 257 -2.04 25.27 16.83
N TYR A 258 -1.38 24.26 16.27
CA TYR A 258 -1.81 22.87 16.35
C TYR A 258 -1.51 22.25 17.71
N ILE A 259 -2.47 21.51 18.24
CA ILE A 259 -2.34 20.74 19.49
C ILE A 259 -2.30 19.23 19.23
N ASN A 260 -2.87 18.77 18.13
CA ASN A 260 -2.82 17.38 17.72
C ASN A 260 -2.07 17.25 16.40
N PHE A 261 -1.08 16.38 16.37
CA PHE A 261 -0.41 15.98 15.15
C PHE A 261 -0.66 14.49 14.93
N ILE A 262 -1.12 14.13 13.74
CA ILE A 262 -1.37 12.73 13.36
C ILE A 262 -0.41 12.39 12.23
N TYR A 263 0.69 11.73 12.58
CA TYR A 263 1.70 11.26 11.63
C TYR A 263 1.30 9.88 11.13
N ILE A 264 1.01 9.78 9.84
CA ILE A 264 0.58 8.55 9.19
C ILE A 264 1.47 8.20 8.00
N THR A 265 1.63 6.90 7.76
CA THR A 265 2.37 6.33 6.63
C THR A 265 1.71 5.02 6.22
N LYS A 266 1.93 4.54 4.99
CA LYS A 266 1.40 3.23 4.57
C LYS A 266 2.16 2.07 5.23
N GLN A 267 3.48 2.18 5.34
CA GLN A 267 4.31 1.07 5.80
C GLN A 267 4.42 0.97 7.33
N HIS A 268 4.33 -0.24 7.88
CA HIS A 268 4.54 -0.46 9.31
C HIS A 268 5.97 -0.16 9.77
N SER A 269 6.99 -0.39 8.93
CA SER A 269 8.39 -0.06 9.23
C SER A 269 8.61 1.44 9.37
N ALA A 270 8.03 2.24 8.46
CA ALA A 270 8.19 3.70 8.44
C ALA A 270 7.69 4.38 9.72
N LYS A 271 6.64 3.87 10.38
CA LYS A 271 6.17 4.40 11.67
C LYS A 271 7.25 4.33 12.76
N HIS A 272 8.06 3.27 12.76
CA HIS A 272 9.15 3.09 13.70
C HIS A 272 10.28 4.06 13.39
N ILE A 273 10.57 4.30 12.11
CA ILE A 273 11.55 5.30 11.67
C ILE A 273 11.16 6.70 12.15
N ILE A 274 9.89 7.11 12.01
CA ILE A 274 9.40 8.41 12.52
C ILE A 274 9.62 8.53 14.04
N LYS A 275 9.32 7.46 14.80
CA LYS A 275 9.52 7.43 16.25
C LYS A 275 11.00 7.50 16.63
N THR A 276 11.87 6.73 15.97
CA THR A 276 13.31 6.73 16.21
C THR A 276 13.93 8.08 15.85
N GLU A 277 13.46 8.70 14.77
CA GLU A 277 13.90 10.03 14.34
C GLU A 277 13.47 11.11 15.34
N PHE A 278 12.27 11.03 15.90
CA PHE A 278 11.87 11.90 17.00
C PHE A 278 12.77 11.72 18.22
N GLU A 279 13.07 10.47 18.60
CA GLU A 279 13.95 10.18 19.74
C GLU A 279 15.39 10.70 19.53
N SER A 280 15.93 10.60 18.32
CA SER A 280 17.27 11.10 17.99
C SER A 280 17.34 12.63 18.08
N GLN A 281 16.26 13.33 17.73
CA GLN A 281 16.17 14.78 17.80
C GLN A 281 15.75 15.31 19.19
N ARG A 282 15.31 14.43 20.10
CA ARG A 282 14.71 14.81 21.39
C ARG A 282 15.54 15.82 22.20
N GLN A 283 16.87 15.69 22.18
CA GLN A 283 17.78 16.57 22.92
C GLN A 283 18.05 17.91 22.21
N ASN A 284 17.77 17.99 20.91
CA ASN A 284 18.05 19.15 20.07
C ASN A 284 16.85 20.12 19.97
N PHE A 285 15.67 19.74 20.47
CA PHE A 285 14.51 20.62 20.49
C PHE A 285 14.71 21.78 21.48
N GLN A 286 14.55 22.99 20.98
CA GLN A 286 14.70 24.20 21.77
C GLN A 286 13.45 24.48 22.62
N TYR A 287 12.26 24.25 22.09
CA TYR A 287 10.97 24.70 22.64
C TYR A 287 10.05 23.57 23.13
N LEU A 288 10.36 22.32 22.78
CA LEU A 288 9.56 21.16 23.20
C LEU A 288 10.05 20.64 24.56
N LYS A 289 9.21 20.71 25.60
CA LYS A 289 9.51 20.27 26.97
C LYS A 289 8.57 19.17 27.44
N ASN A 290 8.93 18.52 28.56
CA ASN A 290 8.11 17.50 29.22
C ASN A 290 7.66 16.36 28.28
N ILE A 291 8.58 15.90 27.43
CA ILE A 291 8.30 14.87 26.42
C ILE A 291 8.09 13.51 27.09
N GLU A 292 6.90 12.93 26.89
CA GLU A 292 6.49 11.58 27.29
C GLU A 292 6.18 10.74 26.04
N ILE A 293 6.72 9.52 25.95
CA ILE A 293 6.47 8.58 24.83
C ILE A 293 5.76 7.35 25.38
N ILE A 294 4.61 7.02 24.80
CA ILE A 294 3.74 5.91 25.19
C ILE A 294 3.56 4.98 23.98
N ASP A 295 3.79 3.68 24.15
CA ASP A 295 3.43 2.65 23.17
C ASP A 295 2.03 2.12 23.49
N ALA A 296 1.10 2.29 22.55
CA ALA A 296 -0.29 1.89 22.72
C ALA A 296 -0.81 1.20 21.44
N ASN A 297 -1.10 -0.10 21.52
CA ASN A 297 -1.75 -0.85 20.44
C ASN A 297 -1.05 -0.73 19.07
N LYS A 298 0.28 -0.96 19.04
CA LYS A 298 1.14 -0.87 17.84
C LYS A 298 1.27 0.55 17.24
N LYS A 299 0.96 1.58 18.02
CA LYS A 299 1.06 3.01 17.68
C LYS A 299 1.89 3.72 18.75
N TYR A 300 2.48 4.85 18.38
CA TYR A 300 3.24 5.68 19.30
C TYR A 300 2.50 6.98 19.58
N ILE A 301 2.40 7.32 20.86
CA ILE A 301 1.86 8.61 21.31
C ILE A 301 2.98 9.36 22.00
N ILE A 302 3.24 10.58 21.55
CA ILE A 302 4.21 11.47 22.15
C ILE A 302 3.46 12.68 22.68
N LYS A 303 3.58 12.98 23.96
CA LYS A 303 3.01 14.18 24.59
C LYS A 303 4.12 15.13 24.95
N TYR A 304 3.91 16.42 24.75
CA TYR A 304 4.87 17.46 25.10
C TYR A 304 4.18 18.78 25.42
N PHE A 305 4.92 19.68 26.04
CA PHE A 305 4.55 21.08 26.21
C PHE A 305 5.37 21.92 25.22
N ASN A 306 4.70 22.75 24.42
CA ASN A 306 5.37 23.65 23.48
C ASN A 306 5.46 25.05 24.11
N GLU A 307 6.67 25.48 24.45
CA GLU A 307 6.92 26.77 25.10
C GLU A 307 6.54 27.98 24.23
N LYS A 308 6.62 27.88 22.89
CA LYS A 308 6.21 28.97 22.00
C LYS A 308 4.71 29.22 22.06
N SER A 309 3.92 28.14 22.01
CA SER A 309 2.45 28.23 22.01
C SER A 309 1.83 28.29 23.41
N GLY A 310 2.58 27.89 24.45
CA GLY A 310 2.05 27.69 25.79
C GLY A 310 1.04 26.54 25.91
N LYS A 311 0.97 25.64 24.91
CA LYS A 311 -0.02 24.55 24.85
C LYS A 311 0.61 23.17 25.14
N ARG A 312 -0.23 22.26 25.63
CA ARG A 312 0.08 20.82 25.67
C ARG A 312 -0.32 20.21 24.33
N CYS A 313 0.63 19.57 23.68
CA CYS A 313 0.48 18.99 22.36
C CYS A 313 0.67 17.46 22.42
N GLN A 314 0.14 16.78 21.41
CA GLN A 314 0.37 15.36 21.21
C GLN A 314 0.65 15.03 19.74
N VAL A 315 1.56 14.09 19.52
CA VAL A 315 1.85 13.46 18.23
C VAL A 315 1.42 12.00 18.31
N ILE A 316 0.62 11.56 17.35
CA ILE A 316 0.18 10.17 17.21
C ILE A 316 0.81 9.63 15.93
N ILE A 317 1.66 8.61 16.05
CA ILE A 317 2.32 7.95 14.91
C ILE A 317 1.64 6.60 14.65
N ALA A 318 1.08 6.43 13.46
CA ALA A 318 0.31 5.25 13.08
C ALA A 318 0.41 4.94 11.59
N THR A 319 -0.23 3.85 11.15
CA THR A 319 -0.44 3.61 9.71
C THR A 319 -1.71 4.28 9.22
N ILE A 320 -1.74 4.65 7.93
CA ILE A 320 -2.93 5.22 7.29
C ILE A 320 -4.13 4.28 7.38
N ASP A 321 -3.92 2.97 7.20
CA ASP A 321 -4.99 1.96 7.32
C ASP A 321 -5.57 1.90 8.74
N SER A 322 -4.72 2.11 9.76
CA SER A 322 -5.23 2.16 11.13
C SER A 322 -6.00 3.44 11.40
N PHE A 323 -5.64 4.55 10.75
CA PHE A 323 -6.35 5.82 10.88
C PHE A 323 -7.72 5.73 10.18
N THR A 324 -7.75 5.22 8.96
CA THR A 324 -8.98 5.05 8.17
C THR A 324 -9.91 4.02 8.81
N TYR A 325 -9.40 2.94 9.39
CA TYR A 325 -10.20 2.01 10.21
C TYR A 325 -10.88 2.67 11.42
N SER A 326 -10.27 3.71 11.98
CA SER A 326 -10.83 4.43 13.13
C SER A 326 -11.98 5.38 12.75
N ILE A 327 -12.06 5.79 11.48
CA ILE A 327 -13.02 6.81 11.01
C ILE A 327 -13.96 6.33 9.90
N GLY A 328 -13.66 5.23 9.22
CA GLY A 328 -14.47 4.66 8.14
C GLY A 328 -15.55 3.71 8.63
N ASN A 329 -16.50 3.37 7.75
CA ASN A 329 -17.58 2.45 8.07
C ASN A 329 -17.11 0.98 8.03
N LYS A 330 -17.12 0.32 9.19
CA LYS A 330 -16.65 -1.07 9.36
C LYS A 330 -17.61 -2.12 8.83
N GLU A 331 -18.85 -1.74 8.49
CA GLU A 331 -19.92 -2.64 8.02
C GLU A 331 -20.09 -2.58 6.48
N ASN A 332 -19.00 -2.31 5.74
CA ASN A 332 -19.03 -2.21 4.27
C ASN A 332 -18.90 -3.57 3.56
N ASN A 333 -19.32 -3.63 2.28
CA ASN A 333 -19.40 -4.86 1.47
C ASN A 333 -18.36 -4.94 0.32
N TYR A 334 -17.30 -4.12 0.33
CA TYR A 334 -16.29 -4.09 -0.75
C TYR A 334 -15.35 -5.32 -0.73
N TYR A 335 -14.70 -5.64 -1.88
CA TYR A 335 -13.75 -6.77 -2.03
C TYR A 335 -12.63 -6.71 -1.01
N ASP A 336 -11.90 -5.60 -1.00
CA ASP A 336 -10.92 -5.31 0.03
C ASP A 336 -11.61 -4.49 1.12
N LYS A 337 -11.78 -5.08 2.30
CA LYS A 337 -12.40 -4.40 3.45
C LYS A 337 -11.68 -3.10 3.83
N PHE A 338 -10.36 -3.04 3.66
CA PHE A 338 -9.58 -1.84 3.92
C PHE A 338 -9.83 -0.77 2.85
N GLU A 339 -9.89 -1.14 1.56
CA GLU A 339 -10.31 -0.18 0.53
C GLU A 339 -11.76 0.25 0.72
N GLY A 340 -12.65 -0.64 1.15
CA GLY A 340 -14.04 -0.31 1.46
C GLY A 340 -14.20 0.75 2.54
N LEU A 341 -13.31 0.75 3.55
CA LEU A 341 -13.25 1.84 4.53
C LEU A 341 -12.90 3.17 3.85
N ILE A 342 -11.97 3.17 2.89
CA ILE A 342 -11.59 4.35 2.12
C ILE A 342 -12.76 4.85 1.27
N TYR A 343 -13.44 3.95 0.55
CA TYR A 343 -14.59 4.32 -0.28
C TYR A 343 -15.74 4.93 0.54
N THR A 344 -16.02 4.39 1.73
CA THR A 344 -17.04 4.99 2.61
C THR A 344 -16.68 6.42 3.05
N ILE A 345 -15.38 6.69 3.27
CA ILE A 345 -14.89 8.05 3.56
C ILE A 345 -15.03 8.95 2.33
N MET A 346 -14.76 8.42 1.14
CA MET A 346 -14.95 9.14 -0.13
C MET A 346 -16.42 9.52 -0.36
N GLU A 347 -17.35 8.68 0.09
CA GLU A 347 -18.80 8.93 0.08
C GLU A 347 -19.26 9.91 1.19
N GLY A 348 -18.34 10.37 2.04
CA GLY A 348 -18.59 11.37 3.09
C GLY A 348 -18.78 10.82 4.50
N TYR A 349 -18.66 9.50 4.70
CA TYR A 349 -18.78 8.90 6.03
C TYR A 349 -17.51 9.13 6.88
N ILE A 350 -17.64 9.79 8.03
CA ILE A 350 -16.54 9.96 9.00
C ILE A 350 -17.05 9.78 10.44
N GLU A 351 -16.76 8.62 11.01
CA GLU A 351 -17.05 8.25 12.40
C GLU A 351 -16.35 9.21 13.37
N SER A 352 -17.13 10.15 13.93
CA SER A 352 -16.64 11.17 14.87
C SER A 352 -17.79 11.82 15.63
N LYS A 353 -17.52 12.38 16.82
CA LYS A 353 -18.47 13.24 17.52
C LYS A 353 -18.67 14.56 16.76
N LYS A 354 -19.76 15.30 17.05
CA LYS A 354 -20.01 16.63 16.47
C LYS A 354 -18.85 17.62 16.63
N CYS A 355 -18.13 17.54 17.75
CA CYS A 355 -16.93 18.34 18.04
C CYS A 355 -15.64 17.81 17.39
N GLY A 356 -15.73 16.84 16.49
CA GLY A 356 -14.61 16.25 15.77
C GLY A 356 -13.84 15.16 16.53
N THR A 357 -14.19 14.84 17.78
CA THR A 357 -13.48 13.80 18.54
C THR A 357 -13.63 12.42 17.92
N ILE A 358 -12.50 11.72 17.73
CA ILE A 358 -12.43 10.34 17.26
C ILE A 358 -11.82 9.42 18.33
N GLN A 359 -12.12 8.12 18.28
CA GLN A 359 -11.43 7.11 19.09
C GLN A 359 -10.22 6.58 18.32
N PHE A 360 -9.00 7.01 18.71
CA PHE A 360 -7.79 6.63 17.99
C PHE A 360 -6.60 6.45 18.92
N ALA A 361 -5.87 5.33 18.77
CA ALA A 361 -4.68 5.00 19.57
C ALA A 361 -4.90 4.91 21.10
N GLY A 362 -6.15 4.78 21.58
CA GLY A 362 -6.45 4.86 23.02
C GLY A 362 -6.44 6.28 23.57
N VAL A 363 -6.31 7.29 22.70
CA VAL A 363 -6.55 8.69 22.98
C VAL A 363 -7.76 9.19 22.18
N ASN A 364 -8.25 10.39 22.52
CA ASN A 364 -9.45 10.99 21.91
C ASN A 364 -9.09 12.30 21.19
N PRO A 365 -8.27 12.27 20.12
CA PRO A 365 -7.92 13.49 19.39
C PRO A 365 -9.16 14.07 18.72
N LYS A 366 -9.16 15.40 18.50
CA LYS A 366 -10.21 16.10 17.74
C LYS A 366 -9.75 16.29 16.30
N LEU A 367 -10.60 16.03 15.32
CA LEU A 367 -10.40 16.46 13.93
C LEU A 367 -11.05 17.83 13.75
N ASN A 368 -10.24 18.88 13.85
CA ASN A 368 -10.63 20.28 13.73
C ASN A 368 -9.42 21.15 13.31
N LYS A 369 -9.55 22.48 13.32
CA LYS A 369 -8.51 23.43 12.90
C LYS A 369 -7.26 23.46 13.79
N GLU A 370 -7.26 22.79 14.94
CA GLU A 370 -6.08 22.62 15.80
C GLU A 370 -5.37 21.27 15.57
N THR A 371 -5.70 20.59 14.46
CA THR A 371 -5.11 19.30 14.09
C THR A 371 -4.44 19.37 12.74
N LEU A 372 -3.19 18.90 12.69
CA LEU A 372 -2.42 18.70 11.47
C LEU A 372 -2.23 17.21 11.23
N VAL A 373 -2.71 16.72 10.08
CA VAL A 373 -2.41 15.35 9.63
C VAL A 373 -1.15 15.42 8.76
N VAL A 374 -0.10 14.72 9.18
CA VAL A 374 1.17 14.65 8.46
C VAL A 374 1.27 13.27 7.82
N ILE A 375 1.46 13.23 6.50
CA ILE A 375 1.53 11.99 5.74
C ILE A 375 2.91 11.84 5.11
N ASP A 376 3.68 10.85 5.56
CA ASP A 376 5.01 10.53 5.03
C ASP A 376 4.93 9.36 4.04
N GLU A 377 5.80 9.39 3.02
CA GLU A 377 5.85 8.43 1.91
C GLU A 377 4.51 8.27 1.17
N PHE A 378 3.81 9.37 0.90
CA PHE A 378 2.44 9.34 0.37
C PHE A 378 2.30 8.90 -1.10
N GLN A 379 3.40 8.57 -1.77
CA GLN A 379 3.41 7.93 -3.08
C GLN A 379 3.20 6.40 -3.03
N ASP A 380 3.26 5.79 -1.84
CA ASP A 380 2.96 4.38 -1.64
C ASP A 380 1.47 4.01 -1.85
N PRO A 381 0.50 4.74 -1.27
CA PRO A 381 -0.92 4.41 -1.44
C PRO A 381 -1.46 4.80 -2.84
N PRO A 382 -2.44 4.04 -3.38
CA PRO A 382 -3.15 4.39 -4.60
C PRO A 382 -3.92 5.72 -4.51
N GLU A 383 -4.31 6.26 -5.67
CA GLU A 383 -5.01 7.55 -5.84
C GLU A 383 -6.23 7.72 -4.91
N HIS A 384 -7.03 6.68 -4.68
CA HIS A 384 -8.25 6.77 -3.87
C HIS A 384 -7.99 7.22 -2.42
N TYR A 385 -6.79 6.99 -1.88
CA TYR A 385 -6.41 7.52 -0.57
C TYR A 385 -6.34 9.05 -0.56
N ALA A 386 -5.87 9.69 -1.64
CA ALA A 386 -5.87 11.15 -1.73
C ALA A 386 -7.30 11.71 -1.70
N LYS A 387 -8.22 11.06 -2.44
CA LYS A 387 -9.65 11.43 -2.47
C LYS A 387 -10.29 11.34 -1.09
N ALA A 388 -10.00 10.28 -0.34
CA ALA A 388 -10.47 10.16 1.04
C ALA A 388 -9.88 11.23 1.97
N ILE A 389 -8.59 11.54 1.85
CA ILE A 389 -7.96 12.62 2.62
C ILE A 389 -8.63 13.97 2.32
N ILE A 390 -8.93 14.27 1.05
CA ILE A 390 -9.68 15.48 0.66
C ILE A 390 -11.05 15.50 1.34
N GLN A 391 -11.79 14.39 1.35
CA GLN A 391 -13.07 14.33 2.03
C GLN A 391 -12.94 14.56 3.54
N ILE A 392 -11.88 14.04 4.18
CA ILE A 392 -11.62 14.31 5.60
C ILE A 392 -11.34 15.79 5.83
N MET A 393 -10.54 16.43 4.97
CA MET A 393 -10.28 17.87 5.02
C MET A 393 -11.60 18.66 4.92
N LEU A 394 -12.41 18.42 3.89
CA LEU A 394 -13.64 19.16 3.64
C LEU A 394 -14.72 18.93 4.71
N ASN A 395 -14.80 17.73 5.28
CA ASN A 395 -15.83 17.42 6.29
C ASN A 395 -15.43 17.81 7.72
N LYS A 396 -14.13 17.98 8.01
CA LYS A 396 -13.62 18.26 9.37
C LYS A 396 -12.79 19.54 9.49
N HIS A 397 -12.53 20.22 8.38
CA HIS A 397 -11.74 21.45 8.31
C HIS A 397 -10.36 21.30 8.97
N ILE A 398 -9.67 20.20 8.63
CA ILE A 398 -8.31 19.91 9.09
C ILE A 398 -7.29 20.34 8.04
N ASP A 399 -6.10 20.70 8.49
CA ASP A 399 -4.96 20.95 7.61
C ASP A 399 -4.16 19.65 7.43
N VAL A 400 -3.56 19.49 6.25
CA VAL A 400 -2.81 18.28 5.87
C VAL A 400 -1.44 18.67 5.32
N TYR A 401 -0.41 17.97 5.77
CA TYR A 401 0.96 18.12 5.30
C TYR A 401 1.42 16.79 4.69
N ILE A 402 1.61 16.75 3.37
CA ILE A 402 2.09 15.56 2.67
C ILE A 402 3.55 15.71 2.27
N VAL A 403 4.32 14.65 2.52
CA VAL A 403 5.70 14.50 2.06
C VAL A 403 5.80 13.24 1.23
N GLY A 404 6.49 13.36 0.11
CA GLY A 404 6.68 12.25 -0.80
C GLY A 404 7.84 12.45 -1.74
N ASP A 405 8.11 11.41 -2.51
CA ASP A 405 9.04 11.43 -3.62
C ASP A 405 8.39 10.76 -4.83
N MET A 406 8.04 11.56 -5.83
CA MET A 406 7.47 11.08 -7.08
C MET A 406 8.36 10.01 -7.73
N LEU A 407 9.69 10.14 -7.68
CA LEU A 407 10.66 9.14 -8.18
C LEU A 407 10.88 7.96 -7.21
N GLN A 408 9.94 7.71 -6.31
CA GLN A 408 9.82 6.49 -5.52
C GLN A 408 8.40 5.91 -5.59
N SER A 409 7.69 6.19 -6.69
CA SER A 409 6.37 5.67 -7.02
C SER A 409 6.50 4.28 -7.65
N ILE A 410 6.83 3.28 -6.84
CA ILE A 410 7.22 1.94 -7.32
C ILE A 410 6.04 0.99 -7.61
N SER A 411 4.85 1.31 -7.11
CA SER A 411 3.66 0.44 -7.25
C SER A 411 2.66 0.95 -8.28
N ASN A 412 2.44 2.27 -8.32
CA ASN A 412 1.42 2.91 -9.16
C ASN A 412 1.94 4.24 -9.72
N GLU A 413 1.77 4.46 -11.03
CA GLU A 413 2.07 5.76 -11.64
C GLU A 413 1.11 6.85 -11.15
N ARG A 414 -0.18 6.53 -11.12
CA ARG A 414 -1.22 7.35 -10.49
C ARG A 414 -1.40 6.91 -9.04
N ASN A 415 -0.69 7.58 -8.15
CA ASN A 415 -0.75 7.35 -6.71
C ASN A 415 -1.27 8.59 -5.99
N ALA A 416 -1.46 8.48 -4.68
CA ALA A 416 -2.05 9.55 -3.89
C ALA A 416 -1.19 10.84 -3.89
N PHE A 417 0.14 10.72 -3.96
CA PHE A 417 1.04 11.86 -4.02
C PHE A 417 1.05 12.54 -5.41
N THR A 418 1.14 11.77 -6.50
CA THR A 418 1.06 12.34 -7.86
C THR A 418 -0.29 13.01 -8.11
N PHE A 419 -1.38 12.43 -7.59
CA PHE A 419 -2.70 13.04 -7.64
C PHE A 419 -2.73 14.44 -7.02
N PHE A 420 -2.16 14.63 -5.83
CA PHE A 420 -2.08 15.94 -5.19
C PHE A 420 -1.14 16.92 -5.92
N MET A 421 -0.10 16.42 -6.59
CA MET A 421 0.81 17.24 -7.39
C MET A 421 0.14 17.76 -8.67
N GLU A 422 -0.72 16.94 -9.30
CA GLU A 422 -1.31 17.18 -10.62
C GLU A 422 -2.68 17.88 -10.57
N ASN A 423 -3.40 17.82 -9.45
CA ASN A 423 -4.76 18.34 -9.33
C ASN A 423 -4.84 19.62 -8.48
N GLU A 424 -5.88 20.42 -8.74
CA GLU A 424 -6.27 21.59 -7.94
C GLU A 424 -7.61 21.35 -7.25
N PHE A 425 -7.83 21.99 -6.10
CA PHE A 425 -9.02 21.82 -5.27
C PHE A 425 -9.59 23.20 -4.89
N PRO A 426 -10.69 23.67 -5.50
CA PRO A 426 -11.18 25.03 -5.31
C PRO A 426 -11.44 25.44 -3.85
N SER A 427 -11.78 24.48 -2.98
CA SER A 427 -12.11 24.74 -1.57
C SER A 427 -10.94 24.52 -0.59
N ILE A 428 -9.75 24.19 -1.09
CA ILE A 428 -8.55 23.93 -0.28
C ILE A 428 -7.43 24.83 -0.76
N ASN A 429 -6.77 25.54 0.15
CA ASN A 429 -5.59 26.31 -0.18
C ASN A 429 -4.37 25.37 -0.31
N ILE A 430 -3.81 25.25 -1.52
CA ILE A 430 -2.67 24.37 -1.80
C ILE A 430 -1.37 25.16 -1.72
N ILE A 431 -0.45 24.71 -0.86
CA ILE A 431 0.86 25.29 -0.67
C ILE A 431 1.91 24.27 -1.14
N LYS A 432 2.37 24.42 -2.39
CA LYS A 432 3.42 23.58 -2.98
C LYS A 432 4.79 24.14 -2.62
N ILE A 433 5.58 23.37 -1.87
CA ILE A 433 6.96 23.72 -1.51
C ILE A 433 7.87 23.30 -2.66
N ASN A 434 8.83 24.16 -3.03
CA ASN A 434 9.77 23.89 -4.11
C ASN A 434 10.47 22.52 -3.94
N PRO A 435 10.53 21.69 -4.99
CA PRO A 435 11.22 20.41 -4.95
C PRO A 435 12.70 20.56 -4.55
N SER A 436 13.22 19.59 -3.81
CA SER A 436 14.62 19.58 -3.36
C SER A 436 15.21 18.18 -3.42
N ASN A 437 16.38 18.05 -4.06
CA ASN A 437 17.16 16.81 -4.20
C ASN A 437 18.57 16.92 -3.59
N ILE A 438 18.68 17.55 -2.42
CA ILE A 438 19.92 17.64 -1.63
C ILE A 438 20.14 16.35 -0.83
N CYS A 439 20.97 15.45 -1.35
CA CYS A 439 21.25 14.16 -0.72
C CYS A 439 22.15 14.30 0.51
N ARG A 440 21.67 13.77 1.65
CA ARG A 440 22.40 13.62 2.92
C ARG A 440 22.97 12.22 3.14
N ARG A 441 22.57 11.25 2.31
CA ARG A 441 22.93 9.83 2.48
C ARG A 441 24.28 9.48 1.85
N PHE A 442 24.49 9.88 0.61
CA PHE A 442 25.72 9.70 -0.14
C PHE A 442 26.13 11.04 -0.75
N ILE A 443 27.42 11.36 -0.69
CA ILE A 443 27.96 12.64 -1.13
C ILE A 443 29.15 12.51 -2.08
N HIS A 444 29.61 11.28 -2.35
CA HIS A 444 30.75 11.06 -3.24
C HIS A 444 30.40 11.50 -4.68
N PRO A 445 31.22 12.33 -5.36
CA PRO A 445 30.91 12.87 -6.68
C PRO A 445 30.54 11.83 -7.73
N LYS A 446 31.32 10.76 -7.88
CA LYS A 446 31.02 9.65 -8.81
C LYS A 446 29.65 8.99 -8.57
N LEU A 447 29.22 8.84 -7.31
CA LEU A 447 27.91 8.26 -7.00
C LEU A 447 26.78 9.22 -7.39
N ILE A 448 26.94 10.52 -7.11
CA ILE A 448 25.98 11.56 -7.50
C ILE A 448 25.86 11.63 -9.03
N GLU A 449 27.00 11.64 -9.74
CA GLU A 449 27.06 11.64 -11.20
C GLU A 449 26.36 10.42 -11.79
N PHE A 450 26.63 9.22 -11.26
CA PHE A 450 25.99 8.00 -11.73
C PHE A 450 24.47 8.03 -11.53
N VAL A 451 23.97 8.47 -10.38
CA VAL A 451 22.52 8.59 -10.14
C VAL A 451 21.88 9.58 -11.11
N ASN A 452 22.49 10.76 -11.28
CA ASN A 452 21.98 11.78 -12.21
C ASN A 452 22.05 11.34 -13.68
N TYR A 453 22.99 10.47 -14.02
CA TYR A 453 23.08 9.87 -15.34
C TYR A 453 21.99 8.81 -15.56
N MET A 454 21.78 7.93 -14.58
CA MET A 454 20.86 6.81 -14.72
C MET A 454 19.39 7.22 -14.68
N ILE A 455 19.06 8.30 -13.96
CA ILE A 455 17.68 8.72 -13.68
C ILE A 455 17.35 10.04 -14.39
N PRO A 456 16.29 10.11 -15.21
CA PRO A 456 15.94 11.30 -15.96
C PRO A 456 15.15 12.31 -15.12
N PHE A 457 15.77 12.97 -14.15
CA PHE A 457 15.09 13.92 -13.23
C PHE A 457 14.32 15.03 -13.96
N GLU A 458 14.89 15.57 -15.05
CA GLU A 458 14.29 16.65 -15.84
C GLU A 458 12.97 16.24 -16.50
N LYS A 459 12.83 14.96 -16.90
CA LYS A 459 11.58 14.39 -17.45
C LYS A 459 10.38 14.62 -16.52
N TYR A 460 10.64 14.67 -15.21
CA TYR A 460 9.64 14.80 -14.17
C TYR A 460 9.59 16.19 -13.52
N GLY A 461 10.27 17.19 -14.11
CA GLY A 461 10.35 18.54 -13.54
C GLY A 461 11.06 18.59 -12.18
N LEU A 462 11.94 17.63 -11.91
CA LEU A 462 12.69 17.53 -10.65
C LEU A 462 14.14 17.97 -10.84
N PRO A 463 14.76 18.62 -9.83
CA PRO A 463 16.17 18.95 -9.88
C PRO A 463 17.03 17.67 -9.82
N GLN A 464 18.20 17.67 -10.43
CA GLN A 464 19.19 16.62 -10.23
C GLN A 464 19.65 16.54 -8.76
N VAL A 465 20.20 15.39 -8.37
CA VAL A 465 20.74 15.18 -7.02
C VAL A 465 22.00 16.01 -6.81
N THR A 466 22.08 16.68 -5.67
CA THR A 466 23.27 17.41 -5.22
C THR A 466 23.65 16.99 -3.80
N PRO A 467 24.94 16.98 -3.43
CA PRO A 467 25.34 16.61 -2.08
C PRO A 467 25.06 17.74 -1.08
N TYR A 468 24.71 17.39 0.17
CA TYR A 468 24.46 18.38 1.23
C TYR A 468 25.71 19.12 1.72
N LYS A 469 26.90 18.58 1.44
CA LYS A 469 28.21 19.16 1.72
C LYS A 469 29.24 18.66 0.70
N GLU A 470 30.39 19.32 0.62
CA GLU A 470 31.52 18.83 -0.17
C GLU A 470 32.07 17.51 0.41
N TYR A 471 32.55 16.64 -0.47
CA TYR A 471 33.16 15.38 -0.09
C TYR A 471 34.62 15.61 0.35
N ASP A 472 34.92 15.25 1.59
CA ASP A 472 36.21 15.40 2.26
C ASP A 472 36.92 14.06 2.51
N GLY A 473 36.40 12.96 1.96
CA GLY A 473 36.92 11.60 2.17
C GLY A 473 38.05 11.20 1.20
N PRO A 474 38.68 10.05 1.45
CA PRO A 474 39.73 9.51 0.58
C PRO A 474 39.18 9.15 -0.81
N TYR A 475 39.97 9.39 -1.86
CA TYR A 475 39.63 9.01 -3.24
C TYR A 475 39.81 7.50 -3.43
N TYR A 476 38.81 6.71 -3.04
CA TYR A 476 38.69 5.30 -3.43
C TYR A 476 37.64 5.15 -4.53
N GLU A 477 37.53 3.97 -5.16
CA GLU A 477 36.49 3.71 -6.16
C GLU A 477 35.16 3.36 -5.46
N PRO A 478 34.14 4.25 -5.44
CA PRO A 478 32.88 4.00 -4.75
C PRO A 478 31.88 3.19 -5.60
N LEU A 479 32.15 3.00 -6.89
CA LEU A 479 31.22 2.40 -7.84
C LEU A 479 31.93 1.30 -8.65
N VAL A 480 31.47 0.06 -8.51
CA VAL A 480 32.11 -1.09 -9.17
C VAL A 480 31.08 -1.85 -10.00
N PHE A 481 31.39 -2.05 -11.28
CA PHE A 481 30.58 -2.84 -12.21
C PHE A 481 31.22 -4.19 -12.50
N PHE A 482 30.41 -5.25 -12.52
CA PHE A 482 30.86 -6.55 -13.02
C PHE A 482 29.74 -7.30 -13.73
N THR A 483 30.10 -8.04 -14.78
CA THR A 483 29.14 -8.72 -15.64
C THR A 483 28.68 -10.04 -15.03
N GLY A 484 27.37 -10.25 -14.99
CA GLY A 484 26.74 -11.51 -14.59
C GLY A 484 26.15 -12.30 -15.76
N LYS A 485 26.05 -13.61 -15.60
CA LYS A 485 25.27 -14.49 -16.50
C LYS A 485 23.80 -14.55 -16.06
N ARG A 486 22.90 -14.70 -17.03
CA ARG A 486 21.48 -14.94 -16.73
C ARG A 486 21.28 -16.28 -16.03
N ILE A 487 20.48 -16.30 -14.98
CA ILE A 487 20.07 -17.52 -14.28
C ILE A 487 18.66 -17.89 -14.74
N ASP A 488 18.52 -19.05 -15.36
CA ASP A 488 17.23 -19.51 -15.88
C ASP A 488 16.42 -20.14 -14.75
N THR A 489 15.32 -19.53 -14.34
CA THR A 489 14.45 -20.07 -13.29
C THR A 489 13.53 -21.19 -13.80
N ILE A 490 13.50 -21.44 -15.11
CA ILE A 490 12.61 -22.41 -15.76
C ILE A 490 13.34 -23.75 -15.95
N SER A 491 14.58 -23.75 -16.44
CA SER A 491 15.34 -24.98 -16.68
C SER A 491 16.08 -25.51 -15.42
N SER A 492 15.81 -26.78 -15.08
CA SER A 492 16.47 -27.53 -14.00
C SER A 492 17.55 -28.48 -14.57
N ASN A 493 18.51 -27.96 -15.35
CA ASN A 493 19.62 -28.76 -15.89
C ASN A 493 20.92 -28.52 -15.10
N GLU A 494 21.87 -29.46 -15.11
CA GLU A 494 23.15 -29.39 -14.37
C GLU A 494 23.90 -28.06 -14.57
N LYS A 495 23.97 -27.57 -15.82
CA LYS A 495 24.60 -26.30 -16.19
C LYS A 495 24.10 -25.10 -15.38
N ASN A 496 22.82 -25.06 -15.01
CA ASN A 496 22.26 -23.95 -14.26
C ASN A 496 22.75 -23.88 -12.80
N ALA A 497 23.05 -25.03 -12.16
CA ALA A 497 23.59 -25.02 -10.78
C ALA A 497 25.05 -24.54 -10.75
N GLU A 498 25.84 -24.96 -11.73
CA GLU A 498 27.21 -24.45 -11.90
C GLU A 498 27.21 -22.94 -12.12
N ILE A 499 26.29 -22.45 -12.96
CA ILE A 499 26.12 -21.00 -13.16
C ILE A 499 25.76 -20.29 -11.84
N ILE A 500 24.82 -20.82 -11.05
CA ILE A 500 24.47 -20.21 -9.75
C ILE A 500 25.70 -20.12 -8.85
N VAL A 501 26.46 -21.21 -8.70
CA VAL A 501 27.67 -21.25 -7.85
C VAL A 501 28.72 -20.26 -8.36
N ASP A 502 28.98 -20.23 -9.67
CA ASP A 502 29.94 -19.31 -10.28
C ASP A 502 29.55 -17.84 -10.07
N GLU A 503 28.26 -17.52 -10.21
CA GLU A 503 27.75 -16.16 -10.03
C GLU A 503 27.75 -15.74 -8.57
N VAL A 504 27.45 -16.64 -7.62
CA VAL A 504 27.62 -16.39 -6.18
C VAL A 504 29.09 -16.12 -5.85
N ASN A 505 30.02 -16.92 -6.36
CA ASN A 505 31.45 -16.74 -6.10
C ASN A 505 31.96 -15.37 -6.57
N LYS A 506 31.47 -14.86 -7.71
CA LYS A 506 31.81 -13.50 -8.17
C LYS A 506 31.32 -12.40 -7.22
N ILE A 507 30.10 -12.54 -6.70
CA ILE A 507 29.53 -11.59 -5.74
C ILE A 507 30.29 -11.68 -4.42
N MET A 508 30.52 -12.90 -3.91
CA MET A 508 31.25 -13.14 -2.66
C MET A 508 32.68 -12.63 -2.73
N TYR A 509 33.37 -12.74 -3.86
CA TYR A 509 34.70 -12.16 -4.02
C TYR A 509 34.71 -10.65 -3.69
N GLN A 510 33.77 -9.89 -4.26
CA GLN A 510 33.65 -8.45 -3.97
C GLN A 510 33.23 -8.19 -2.51
N TYR A 511 32.33 -9.02 -1.97
CA TYR A 511 31.86 -8.92 -0.60
C TYR A 511 33.00 -9.14 0.42
N GLU A 512 33.80 -10.18 0.21
CA GLU A 512 34.92 -10.56 1.08
C GLU A 512 36.04 -9.51 1.05
N GLU A 513 36.31 -8.91 -0.11
CA GLU A 513 37.27 -7.81 -0.24
C GLU A 513 36.86 -6.61 0.65
N GLU A 514 35.58 -6.23 0.68
CA GLU A 514 35.11 -5.15 1.56
C GLU A 514 35.29 -5.47 3.04
N VAL A 515 35.02 -6.71 3.44
CA VAL A 515 35.22 -7.15 4.84
C VAL A 515 36.70 -7.12 5.21
N ASN A 516 37.57 -7.62 4.33
CA ASN A 516 39.00 -7.79 4.62
C ASN A 516 39.80 -6.49 4.50
N ILE A 517 39.43 -5.59 3.59
CA ILE A 517 40.15 -4.33 3.33
C ILE A 517 39.56 -3.19 4.16
N ASN A 518 38.23 -3.07 4.23
CA ASN A 518 37.55 -1.91 4.82
C ASN A 518 36.98 -2.19 6.22
N ASN A 519 37.21 -3.38 6.79
CA ASN A 519 36.68 -3.79 8.11
C ASN A 519 35.14 -3.67 8.22
N CYS A 520 34.41 -3.87 7.13
CA CYS A 520 32.96 -3.86 7.15
C CYS A 520 32.39 -5.06 7.93
N PHE A 521 31.30 -4.84 8.66
CA PHE A 521 30.56 -5.84 9.43
C PHE A 521 29.26 -6.26 8.71
N PRO A 522 28.57 -7.34 9.13
CA PRO A 522 27.35 -7.81 8.46
C PRO A 522 26.31 -6.71 8.18
N GLU A 523 26.06 -5.82 9.14
CA GLU A 523 25.11 -4.70 9.07
C GLU A 523 25.54 -3.54 8.17
N ASP A 524 26.74 -3.56 7.62
CA ASP A 524 27.18 -2.58 6.64
C ASP A 524 26.65 -2.91 5.24
N PHE A 525 26.14 -4.13 5.02
CA PHE A 525 25.76 -4.63 3.71
C PHE A 525 24.26 -4.67 3.46
N LEU A 526 23.84 -4.12 2.32
CA LEU A 526 22.52 -4.32 1.72
C LEU A 526 22.66 -5.02 0.37
N ILE A 527 21.85 -6.04 0.13
CA ILE A 527 21.70 -6.65 -1.19
C ILE A 527 20.28 -6.39 -1.65
N VAL A 528 20.14 -5.68 -2.77
CA VAL A 528 18.85 -5.36 -3.37
C VAL A 528 18.68 -6.21 -4.63
N THR A 529 17.48 -6.78 -4.79
CA THR A 529 17.10 -7.56 -5.97
C THR A 529 15.65 -7.25 -6.35
N PRO A 530 15.25 -7.31 -7.64
CA PRO A 530 13.87 -7.04 -8.01
C PRO A 530 12.87 -8.10 -7.52
N PHE A 531 13.31 -9.34 -7.23
CA PHE A 531 12.42 -10.44 -6.84
C PHE A 531 12.90 -11.17 -5.58
N THR A 532 11.99 -11.37 -4.62
CA THR A 532 12.24 -12.16 -3.39
C THR A 532 11.68 -13.58 -3.45
N ILE A 533 10.63 -13.80 -4.24
CA ILE A 533 9.96 -15.10 -4.37
C ILE A 533 10.71 -15.96 -5.39
N LYS A 534 11.14 -17.16 -4.98
CA LYS A 534 11.82 -18.15 -5.85
C LYS A 534 13.02 -17.55 -6.58
N ASN A 535 13.97 -17.02 -5.81
CA ASN A 535 15.22 -16.43 -6.32
C ASN A 535 16.43 -17.30 -5.90
N PRO A 536 16.80 -18.32 -6.71
CA PRO A 536 17.87 -19.25 -6.36
C PRO A 536 19.23 -18.56 -6.15
N LEU A 537 19.50 -17.44 -6.84
CA LEU A 537 20.73 -16.68 -6.65
C LEU A 537 20.79 -16.06 -5.26
N ALA A 538 19.71 -15.39 -4.84
CA ALA A 538 19.62 -14.76 -3.52
C ALA A 538 19.62 -15.80 -2.39
N ASP A 539 18.93 -16.94 -2.57
CA ASP A 539 18.93 -18.04 -1.60
C ASP A 539 20.33 -18.71 -1.48
N ALA A 540 21.05 -18.89 -2.60
CA ALA A 540 22.43 -19.39 -2.59
C ALA A 540 23.40 -18.38 -1.97
N LEU A 541 23.26 -17.10 -2.29
CA LEU A 541 24.07 -16.02 -1.71
C LEU A 541 23.84 -15.88 -0.20
N LEU A 542 22.59 -15.99 0.26
CA LEU A 542 22.24 -16.02 1.69
C LEU A 542 23.02 -17.13 2.43
N LEU A 543 23.05 -18.33 1.86
CA LEU A 543 23.80 -19.45 2.42
C LEU A 543 25.32 -19.17 2.42
N ALA A 544 25.86 -18.65 1.31
CA ALA A 544 27.27 -18.33 1.19
C ALA A 544 27.73 -17.28 2.22
N ILE A 545 26.96 -16.21 2.43
CA ILE A 545 27.28 -15.15 3.38
C ILE A 545 27.25 -15.68 4.83
N ASN A 546 26.24 -16.48 5.19
CA ASN A 546 26.19 -17.07 6.53
C ASN A 546 27.37 -18.02 6.79
N ILE A 547 27.76 -18.84 5.80
CA ILE A 547 28.95 -19.70 5.88
C ILE A 547 30.23 -18.87 6.01
N PHE A 548 30.34 -17.78 5.24
CA PHE A 548 31.50 -16.89 5.29
C PHE A 548 31.67 -16.25 6.67
N TRP A 549 30.61 -15.62 7.21
CA TRP A 549 30.68 -14.92 8.49
C TRP A 549 30.94 -15.84 9.66
N GLU A 550 30.31 -17.00 9.68
CA GLU A 550 30.62 -18.01 10.69
C GLU A 550 32.11 -18.36 10.65
N LYS A 551 32.65 -18.67 9.47
CA LYS A 551 34.07 -19.03 9.34
C LYS A 551 34.97 -17.87 9.75
N LYS A 552 34.64 -16.64 9.35
CA LYS A 552 35.41 -15.42 9.66
C LYS A 552 35.47 -15.19 11.16
N PHE A 553 34.33 -15.13 11.85
CA PHE A 553 34.28 -14.86 13.28
C PHE A 553 34.86 -15.99 14.13
N THR A 554 34.70 -17.24 13.70
CA THR A 554 35.28 -18.38 14.38
C THR A 554 36.81 -18.44 14.23
N ASN A 555 37.35 -18.03 13.09
CA ASN A 555 38.80 -18.02 12.86
C ASN A 555 39.47 -16.74 13.38
N GLU A 556 38.73 -15.64 13.54
CA GLU A 556 39.23 -14.35 14.02
C GLU A 556 38.45 -13.83 15.25
N PRO A 557 38.65 -14.40 16.46
CA PRO A 557 37.92 -14.02 17.68
C PRO A 557 38.10 -12.56 18.13
N GLU A 558 39.17 -11.88 17.69
CA GLU A 558 39.34 -10.44 17.97
C GLU A 558 38.47 -9.58 17.05
N TYR A 559 38.13 -10.08 15.85
CA TYR A 559 37.27 -9.38 14.90
C TYR A 559 35.81 -9.39 15.38
N ILE A 560 35.31 -10.52 15.91
CA ILE A 560 33.96 -10.59 16.50
C ILE A 560 33.79 -9.67 17.71
N LYS A 561 34.83 -9.51 18.54
CA LYS A 561 34.79 -8.59 19.68
C LYS A 561 34.63 -7.14 19.23
N LYS A 562 35.31 -6.74 18.15
CA LYS A 562 35.14 -5.40 17.55
C LYS A 562 33.71 -5.15 17.07
N TRP A 563 33.08 -6.18 16.49
CA TRP A 563 31.71 -6.12 16.01
C TRP A 563 30.69 -6.05 17.14
N ASN A 564 30.78 -6.98 18.10
CA ASN A 564 29.81 -7.09 19.18
C ASN A 564 30.48 -7.63 20.45
N ASN A 565 30.77 -6.73 21.39
CA ASN A 565 31.38 -7.04 22.69
C ASN A 565 30.61 -8.10 23.51
N ALA A 566 29.33 -8.32 23.23
CA ALA A 566 28.47 -9.29 23.92
C ALA A 566 28.24 -10.59 23.10
N ALA A 567 28.79 -10.71 21.89
CA ALA A 567 28.59 -11.90 21.06
C ALA A 567 29.40 -13.08 21.58
N ASN A 568 28.71 -14.17 21.87
CA ASN A 568 29.33 -15.45 22.15
C ASN A 568 29.56 -16.22 20.84
N ILE A 569 30.79 -16.65 20.56
CA ILE A 569 31.16 -17.40 19.34
C ILE A 569 30.41 -18.75 19.27
N ASP A 570 29.98 -19.28 20.42
CA ASP A 570 29.29 -20.57 20.47
C ASP A 570 27.80 -20.52 20.11
N ASP A 571 27.20 -19.32 20.12
CA ASP A 571 25.76 -19.13 19.89
C ASP A 571 25.42 -19.10 18.38
N TYR A 572 24.28 -19.65 17.99
CA TYR A 572 23.76 -19.50 16.63
C TYR A 572 23.40 -18.04 16.34
N TYR A 573 23.80 -17.54 15.17
CA TYR A 573 23.52 -16.16 14.75
C TYR A 573 23.21 -16.06 13.25
N ARG A 574 22.17 -15.31 12.89
CA ARG A 574 21.80 -15.08 11.48
C ARG A 574 22.59 -13.88 10.94
N TYR A 575 23.77 -14.13 10.39
CA TYR A 575 24.63 -13.07 9.84
C TYR A 575 24.06 -12.44 8.57
N ALA A 576 23.23 -13.18 7.82
CA ALA A 576 22.46 -12.64 6.72
C ALA A 576 20.99 -13.08 6.81
N ILE A 577 20.08 -12.18 6.42
CA ILE A 577 18.63 -12.41 6.44
C ILE A 577 18.04 -11.97 5.11
N PHE A 578 17.30 -12.89 4.48
CA PHE A 578 16.54 -12.63 3.26
C PHE A 578 15.07 -12.41 3.59
N HIS A 579 14.64 -11.15 3.47
CA HIS A 579 13.27 -10.74 3.77
C HIS A 579 12.35 -11.06 2.59
N LYS A 580 11.47 -12.03 2.78
CA LYS A 580 10.40 -12.41 1.85
C LYS A 580 9.07 -11.92 2.41
N SER A 581 8.22 -11.33 1.56
CA SER A 581 6.86 -10.94 1.98
C SER A 581 6.05 -12.21 2.22
N GLU A 582 5.40 -12.35 3.37
CA GLU A 582 4.41 -13.41 3.61
C GLU A 582 3.01 -12.87 3.26
N GLU A 583 2.09 -13.74 2.79
CA GLU A 583 0.72 -13.35 2.40
C GLU A 583 0.06 -12.50 3.51
N GLY A 584 -0.19 -11.22 3.20
CA GLY A 584 -0.92 -10.28 4.08
C GLY A 584 -0.16 -9.76 5.32
N SER A 585 1.17 -9.97 5.44
CA SER A 585 1.96 -9.43 6.56
C SER A 585 3.06 -8.46 6.12
N SER A 586 3.25 -7.39 6.89
CA SER A 586 4.35 -6.44 6.68
C SER A 586 5.68 -7.06 7.11
N ILE A 587 6.70 -6.93 6.26
CA ILE A 587 8.07 -7.39 6.56
C ILE A 587 8.63 -6.63 7.77
N ASP A 588 9.16 -7.38 8.75
CA ASP A 588 9.84 -6.82 9.91
C ASP A 588 11.36 -6.74 9.68
N LEU A 589 11.82 -5.57 9.22
CA LEU A 589 13.23 -5.34 8.95
C LEU A 589 14.10 -5.26 10.21
N SER A 590 13.50 -5.10 11.41
CA SER A 590 14.26 -5.00 12.67
C SER A 590 15.07 -6.26 12.97
N GLU A 591 14.65 -7.42 12.46
CA GLU A 591 15.38 -8.69 12.62
C GLU A 591 16.79 -8.68 12.04
N SER A 592 17.06 -7.77 11.10
CA SER A 592 18.31 -7.68 10.35
C SER A 592 19.06 -6.38 10.60
N GLU A 593 18.81 -5.73 11.74
CA GLU A 593 19.53 -4.50 12.11
C GLU A 593 21.04 -4.74 12.14
N LYS A 594 21.46 -5.85 12.75
CA LYS A 594 22.86 -6.32 12.89
C LYS A 594 23.27 -7.42 11.89
N SER A 595 22.56 -7.55 10.77
CA SER A 595 22.81 -8.61 9.78
C SER A 595 22.92 -8.00 8.39
N THR A 596 23.58 -8.72 7.48
CA THR A 596 23.46 -8.42 6.05
C THR A 596 22.01 -8.60 5.63
N ARG A 597 21.46 -7.54 5.05
CA ARG A 597 20.06 -7.49 4.68
C ARG A 597 19.92 -7.78 3.19
N ILE A 598 19.15 -8.79 2.85
CA ILE A 598 18.75 -9.08 1.46
C ILE A 598 17.26 -8.78 1.34
N VAL A 599 16.90 -7.90 0.42
CA VAL A 599 15.53 -7.37 0.28
C VAL A 599 15.12 -7.24 -1.18
N SER A 600 13.80 -7.23 -1.41
CA SER A 600 13.27 -6.72 -2.67
C SER A 600 13.53 -5.23 -2.79
N ASP A 601 13.52 -4.70 -4.02
CA ASP A 601 13.56 -3.27 -4.25
C ASP A 601 12.46 -2.51 -3.48
N HIS A 602 11.23 -3.06 -3.47
CA HIS A 602 10.09 -2.50 -2.73
C HIS A 602 10.33 -2.40 -1.22
N SER A 603 10.96 -3.41 -0.64
CA SER A 603 11.25 -3.47 0.80
C SER A 603 12.53 -2.71 1.19
N SER A 604 13.37 -2.32 0.22
CA SER A 604 14.61 -1.57 0.44
C SER A 604 14.38 -0.07 0.65
N LYS A 605 13.18 0.42 0.29
CA LYS A 605 12.80 1.83 0.42
C LYS A 605 12.95 2.31 1.87
N GLY A 606 13.41 3.55 2.03
CA GLY A 606 13.74 4.13 3.34
C GLY A 606 15.03 3.60 3.99
N ASP A 607 15.53 2.43 3.61
CA ASP A 607 16.75 1.84 4.17
C ASP A 607 18.02 2.30 3.46
N GLY A 608 19.15 2.34 4.18
CA GLY A 608 20.43 2.67 3.60
C GLY A 608 21.62 2.18 4.42
N ARG A 609 22.60 1.60 3.72
CA ARG A 609 23.74 0.85 4.29
C ARG A 609 25.04 1.33 3.65
N ASN A 610 26.17 1.04 4.28
CA ASN A 610 27.47 1.53 3.84
C ASN A 610 27.84 0.97 2.48
N VAL A 611 27.65 -0.34 2.29
CA VAL A 611 27.92 -1.07 1.05
C VAL A 611 26.63 -1.67 0.49
N VAL A 612 26.35 -1.42 -0.79
CA VAL A 612 25.15 -1.93 -1.48
C VAL A 612 25.51 -2.77 -2.69
N PHE A 613 24.91 -3.94 -2.80
CA PHE A 613 24.97 -4.81 -3.98
C PHE A 613 23.63 -4.81 -4.71
N LEU A 614 23.65 -4.44 -5.99
CA LEU A 614 22.50 -4.56 -6.90
C LEU A 614 22.66 -5.81 -7.75
N ILE A 615 21.70 -6.75 -7.63
CA ILE A 615 21.73 -8.02 -8.36
C ILE A 615 20.40 -8.30 -9.07
N GLY A 616 20.49 -8.72 -10.34
CA GLY A 616 19.33 -9.18 -11.11
C GLY A 616 18.47 -8.06 -11.74
N PHE A 617 18.94 -6.82 -11.70
CA PHE A 617 18.31 -5.68 -12.38
C PHE A 617 18.54 -5.78 -13.90
N THR A 618 17.48 -6.06 -14.64
CA THR A 618 17.41 -6.06 -16.11
C THR A 618 16.13 -5.33 -16.51
N GLU A 619 16.06 -4.81 -17.74
CA GLU A 619 14.85 -4.14 -18.23
C GLU A 619 13.64 -5.07 -18.10
N SER A 620 13.82 -6.35 -18.44
CA SER A 620 12.78 -7.38 -18.33
C SER A 620 12.33 -7.65 -16.89
N ALA A 621 13.22 -7.48 -15.90
CA ALA A 621 12.88 -7.67 -14.50
C ALA A 621 12.04 -6.50 -13.97
N ILE A 622 12.41 -5.27 -14.32
CA ILE A 622 11.71 -4.06 -13.88
C ILE A 622 10.36 -3.91 -14.59
N LYS A 623 10.29 -4.23 -15.89
CA LYS A 623 9.03 -4.24 -16.67
C LYS A 623 7.95 -5.15 -16.11
N LYS A 624 8.28 -6.16 -15.29
CA LYS A 624 7.25 -6.96 -14.61
C LYS A 624 6.41 -6.16 -13.62
N PHE A 625 6.93 -5.03 -13.15
CA PHE A 625 6.24 -4.12 -12.23
C PHE A 625 5.73 -2.88 -12.97
N SER A 626 6.54 -2.29 -13.86
CA SER A 626 6.20 -1.05 -14.56
C SER A 626 5.38 -1.23 -15.85
N GLY A 627 5.34 -2.44 -16.42
CA GLY A 627 4.81 -2.69 -17.76
C GLY A 627 5.75 -2.21 -18.88
N THR A 628 6.18 -0.95 -18.83
CA THR A 628 7.02 -0.29 -19.86
C THR A 628 8.34 0.24 -19.29
N ASN A 629 9.29 0.65 -20.15
CA ASN A 629 10.58 1.24 -19.72
C ASN A 629 10.55 2.77 -19.66
N ASP A 630 9.52 3.42 -20.21
CA ASP A 630 9.37 4.88 -20.25
C ASP A 630 8.35 5.37 -19.21
N SER A 631 8.40 4.76 -18.04
CA SER A 631 7.37 4.81 -17.02
C SER A 631 7.89 5.43 -15.73
N LEU A 632 7.04 6.13 -14.97
CA LEU A 632 7.41 6.65 -13.66
C LEU A 632 7.80 5.53 -12.70
N VAL A 633 7.08 4.40 -12.75
CA VAL A 633 7.38 3.21 -11.93
C VAL A 633 8.74 2.62 -12.32
N TYR A 634 9.04 2.52 -13.62
CA TYR A 634 10.33 2.00 -14.09
C TYR A 634 11.51 2.83 -13.57
N ASP A 635 11.48 4.14 -13.78
CA ASP A 635 12.55 5.04 -13.29
C ASP A 635 12.58 5.10 -11.75
N SER A 636 11.43 4.97 -11.09
CA SER A 636 11.34 4.93 -9.62
C SER A 636 12.00 3.68 -9.02
N LEU A 637 11.77 2.49 -9.60
CA LEU A 637 12.40 1.25 -9.14
C LEU A 637 13.93 1.34 -9.28
N LEU A 638 14.41 1.85 -10.42
CA LEU A 638 15.84 2.11 -10.59
C LEU A 638 16.37 3.12 -9.57
N ASN A 639 15.69 4.25 -9.39
CA ASN A 639 16.10 5.30 -8.46
C ASN A 639 16.13 4.79 -7.00
N VAL A 640 15.13 4.02 -6.57
CA VAL A 640 15.11 3.42 -5.23
C VAL A 640 16.32 2.51 -5.05
N ALA A 641 16.56 1.57 -5.98
CA ALA A 641 17.66 0.63 -5.92
C ALA A 641 19.04 1.32 -5.84
N ILE A 642 19.31 2.28 -6.74
CA ILE A 642 20.64 2.90 -6.84
C ILE A 642 20.89 4.00 -5.80
N THR A 643 19.93 4.34 -4.94
CA THR A 643 20.09 5.40 -3.91
C THR A 643 20.20 4.87 -2.48
N ARG A 644 20.40 3.56 -2.30
CA ARG A 644 20.48 2.95 -0.96
C ARG A 644 21.85 3.06 -0.29
N MET A 645 22.91 3.28 -1.06
CA MET A 645 24.28 3.32 -0.56
C MET A 645 24.58 4.60 0.23
N LYS A 646 25.47 4.48 1.21
CA LYS A 646 26.11 5.61 1.90
C LYS A 646 27.52 5.85 1.38
N GLU A 647 28.27 4.77 1.16
CA GLU A 647 29.70 4.83 0.82
C GLU A 647 30.02 4.16 -0.51
N LYS A 648 29.58 2.91 -0.72
CA LYS A 648 29.99 2.11 -1.89
C LYS A 648 28.86 1.31 -2.52
N MET A 649 28.88 1.18 -3.85
CA MET A 649 27.89 0.45 -4.63
C MET A 649 28.54 -0.52 -5.63
N TYR A 650 28.03 -1.75 -5.63
CA TYR A 650 28.40 -2.83 -6.52
C TYR A 650 27.22 -3.18 -7.42
N ILE A 651 27.43 -3.18 -8.73
CA ILE A 651 26.39 -3.48 -9.71
C ILE A 651 26.78 -4.71 -10.51
N ARG A 652 26.09 -5.82 -10.23
CA ARG A 652 26.10 -7.01 -11.07
C ARG A 652 25.04 -6.86 -12.15
N TYR A 653 25.45 -6.57 -13.37
CA TYR A 653 24.52 -6.39 -14.50
C TYR A 653 24.70 -7.46 -15.58
N GLU A 654 23.61 -7.79 -16.27
CA GLU A 654 23.65 -8.67 -17.44
C GLU A 654 23.94 -7.80 -18.67
N ASN A 655 25.09 -8.01 -19.32
CA ASN A 655 25.45 -7.25 -20.52
C ASN A 655 24.71 -7.79 -21.77
N ASN A 656 23.39 -7.63 -21.78
CA ASN A 656 22.44 -8.21 -22.74
C ASN A 656 21.91 -7.19 -23.77
N ASN A 657 22.47 -5.97 -23.78
CA ASN A 657 22.05 -4.80 -24.57
C ASN A 657 20.64 -4.27 -24.28
N ASP A 658 20.04 -4.61 -23.14
CA ASP A 658 18.78 -4.01 -22.69
C ASP A 658 18.97 -2.54 -22.28
N ASP A 659 17.87 -1.84 -21.97
CA ASP A 659 17.94 -0.42 -21.61
C ASP A 659 18.91 -0.13 -20.46
N ILE A 660 18.87 -0.91 -19.38
CA ILE A 660 19.73 -0.72 -18.20
C ILE A 660 21.20 -0.99 -18.58
N ALA A 661 21.46 -2.09 -19.28
CA ALA A 661 22.80 -2.46 -19.72
C ALA A 661 23.40 -1.39 -20.65
N ARG A 662 22.60 -0.82 -21.56
CA ARG A 662 23.03 0.29 -22.43
C ARG A 662 23.37 1.54 -21.61
N ARG A 663 22.50 1.97 -20.68
CA ARG A 663 22.78 3.12 -19.80
C ARG A 663 24.11 2.90 -19.05
N ILE A 664 24.30 1.74 -18.42
CA ILE A 664 25.54 1.38 -17.73
C ILE A 664 26.75 1.42 -18.67
N ASN A 665 26.67 0.78 -19.85
CA ASN A 665 27.80 0.73 -20.79
C ASN A 665 28.16 2.12 -21.35
N ILE A 666 27.17 2.99 -21.63
CA ILE A 666 27.44 4.36 -22.09
C ILE A 666 28.10 5.17 -20.98
N TYR A 667 27.61 5.07 -19.74
CA TYR A 667 28.24 5.70 -18.58
C TYR A 667 29.71 5.29 -18.45
N ARG A 668 29.98 3.98 -18.53
CA ARG A 668 31.34 3.42 -18.44
C ARG A 668 32.25 3.90 -19.58
N ASN A 669 31.75 3.90 -20.82
CA ASN A 669 32.52 4.35 -21.99
C ASN A 669 32.85 5.85 -21.92
N THR A 670 31.89 6.68 -21.50
CA THR A 670 32.07 8.14 -21.38
C THR A 670 33.10 8.49 -20.31
N ASN A 671 33.25 7.61 -19.30
CA ASN A 671 34.20 7.73 -18.20
C ASN A 671 35.51 6.92 -18.40
N GLY A 672 35.83 6.53 -19.64
CA GLY A 672 37.16 6.01 -20.02
C GLY A 672 37.37 4.50 -19.89
N GLU A 673 36.32 3.72 -19.63
CA GLU A 673 36.40 2.25 -19.64
C GLU A 673 36.12 1.71 -21.05
N ASN A 674 37.16 1.25 -21.77
CA ASN A 674 37.00 0.64 -23.10
C ASN A 674 36.27 -0.71 -23.01
N ILE A 675 34.99 -0.76 -23.42
CA ILE A 675 34.25 -2.01 -23.58
C ILE A 675 34.13 -2.35 -25.07
N CYS A 676 34.52 -3.58 -25.44
CA CYS A 676 34.27 -4.12 -26.77
C CYS A 676 32.75 -4.27 -27.00
N GLN A 677 32.24 -3.54 -28.00
CA GLN A 677 30.86 -3.64 -28.47
C GLN A 677 30.67 -4.91 -29.30
N ASP A 678 30.23 -6.00 -28.68
CA ASP A 678 29.61 -7.13 -29.39
C ASP A 678 28.45 -7.68 -28.55
N ASN A 679 27.35 -6.94 -28.50
CA ASN A 679 26.21 -7.25 -27.65
C ASN A 679 24.97 -7.65 -28.46
N LYS A 680 24.79 -8.95 -28.66
CA LYS A 680 23.62 -9.56 -29.31
C LYS A 680 22.39 -9.54 -28.39
N PRO A 681 21.22 -9.02 -28.80
CA PRO A 681 20.00 -8.97 -27.98
C PRO A 681 19.48 -10.37 -27.64
N ASN A 682 18.90 -10.50 -26.45
CA ASN A 682 18.38 -11.76 -25.93
C ASN A 682 16.84 -11.76 -25.93
N ILE A 683 16.21 -12.49 -26.85
CA ILE A 683 14.75 -12.67 -26.85
C ILE A 683 14.34 -13.68 -25.77
N THR A 684 13.29 -13.38 -25.01
CA THR A 684 12.78 -14.25 -23.94
C THR A 684 11.31 -14.64 -24.09
N ILE A 685 10.68 -14.28 -25.20
CA ILE A 685 9.28 -14.65 -25.49
C ILE A 685 9.15 -16.18 -25.54
N THR A 686 8.06 -16.72 -24.99
CA THR A 686 7.78 -18.16 -25.05
C THR A 686 6.29 -18.38 -25.26
N ASN A 687 5.90 -19.53 -25.81
CA ASN A 687 4.51 -19.94 -25.90
C ASN A 687 3.91 -20.38 -24.56
N TYR A 688 4.68 -20.37 -23.47
CA TYR A 688 4.24 -20.86 -22.17
C TYR A 688 3.70 -19.73 -21.29
N ILE A 689 2.53 -19.94 -20.71
CA ILE A 689 1.85 -18.97 -19.84
C ILE A 689 1.47 -19.70 -18.54
N LYS A 690 1.86 -19.11 -17.40
CA LYS A 690 1.39 -19.60 -16.10
C LYS A 690 -0.01 -19.05 -15.86
N TYR A 691 -0.94 -19.95 -15.58
CA TYR A 691 -2.33 -19.58 -15.34
C TYR A 691 -2.52 -18.71 -14.09
N ASN A 692 -1.67 -18.89 -13.07
CA ASN A 692 -1.70 -18.04 -11.88
C ASN A 692 -1.43 -16.56 -12.20
N ASP A 693 -0.61 -16.26 -13.22
CA ASP A 693 -0.33 -14.88 -13.64
C ASP A 693 -1.61 -14.22 -14.20
N ILE A 694 -2.49 -15.01 -14.85
CA ILE A 694 -3.78 -14.53 -15.36
C ILE A 694 -4.75 -14.29 -14.20
N ILE A 695 -4.81 -15.22 -13.24
CA ILE A 695 -5.69 -15.11 -12.06
C ILE A 695 -5.36 -13.85 -11.26
N SER A 696 -4.07 -13.59 -11.00
CA SER A 696 -3.64 -12.42 -10.22
C SER A 696 -4.04 -11.11 -10.87
N THR A 697 -3.96 -11.00 -12.20
CA THR A 697 -4.36 -9.78 -12.91
C THR A 697 -5.89 -9.63 -12.96
N ALA A 698 -6.61 -10.74 -13.20
CA ALA A 698 -8.08 -10.76 -13.19
C ALA A 698 -8.68 -10.35 -11.83
N MET A 699 -8.05 -10.74 -10.72
CA MET A 699 -8.46 -10.34 -9.37
C MET A 699 -8.50 -8.81 -9.19
N ASN A 700 -7.54 -8.10 -9.77
CA ASN A 700 -7.43 -6.65 -9.61
C ASN A 700 -8.35 -5.88 -10.58
N GLN A 701 -8.57 -6.41 -11.77
CA GLN A 701 -9.23 -5.67 -12.86
C GLN A 701 -10.70 -6.04 -13.08
N SER A 702 -11.15 -7.23 -12.64
CA SER A 702 -12.46 -7.77 -13.04
C SER A 702 -13.27 -8.35 -11.88
N PHE A 703 -12.86 -8.16 -10.61
CA PHE A 703 -13.55 -8.76 -9.47
C PHE A 703 -15.04 -8.40 -9.41
N GLU A 704 -15.40 -7.13 -9.59
CA GLU A 704 -16.80 -6.68 -9.55
C GLU A 704 -17.68 -7.41 -10.56
N GLN A 705 -17.19 -7.54 -11.81
CA GLN A 705 -17.89 -8.28 -12.86
C GLN A 705 -18.11 -9.75 -12.45
N PHE A 706 -17.09 -10.42 -11.91
CA PHE A 706 -17.22 -11.80 -11.43
C PHE A 706 -18.11 -11.90 -10.19
N TYR A 707 -18.11 -10.88 -9.34
CA TYR A 707 -18.94 -10.84 -8.14
C TYR A 707 -20.42 -10.79 -8.51
N GLU A 708 -20.82 -9.86 -9.38
CA GLU A 708 -22.21 -9.67 -9.79
C GLU A 708 -22.75 -10.84 -10.63
N THR A 709 -21.90 -11.42 -11.50
CA THR A 709 -22.34 -12.45 -12.45
C THR A 709 -22.25 -13.87 -11.91
N ILE A 710 -21.23 -14.18 -11.10
CA ILE A 710 -20.97 -15.53 -10.60
C ILE A 710 -21.17 -15.59 -9.08
N ILE A 711 -20.42 -14.80 -8.30
CA ILE A 711 -20.34 -14.98 -6.83
C ILE A 711 -21.67 -14.71 -6.13
N GLN A 712 -22.33 -13.60 -6.44
CA GLN A 712 -23.58 -13.18 -5.81
C GLN A 712 -24.74 -14.14 -6.13
N ASN A 713 -24.67 -14.83 -7.27
CA ASN A 713 -25.70 -15.78 -7.72
C ASN A 713 -25.49 -17.20 -7.15
N THR A 714 -24.53 -17.37 -6.24
CA THR A 714 -24.28 -18.66 -5.57
C THR A 714 -24.92 -18.75 -4.20
N GLU A 715 -25.39 -19.94 -3.82
CA GLU A 715 -25.83 -20.25 -2.46
C GLU A 715 -24.62 -20.61 -1.55
N LEU A 716 -23.56 -19.80 -1.57
CA LEU A 716 -22.39 -20.04 -0.70
C LEU A 716 -22.72 -19.64 0.74
N GLU A 717 -22.30 -20.46 1.70
CA GLU A 717 -22.35 -20.09 3.11
C GLU A 717 -21.48 -18.84 3.35
N HIS A 718 -22.11 -17.72 3.72
CA HIS A 718 -21.38 -16.50 4.08
C HIS A 718 -20.35 -16.81 5.19
N TYR A 719 -19.08 -16.58 4.88
CA TYR A 719 -18.01 -16.69 5.86
C TYR A 719 -18.18 -15.60 6.94
N LYS A 720 -18.51 -16.03 8.18
CA LYS A 720 -18.56 -15.16 9.36
C LYS A 720 -17.29 -15.36 10.19
N GLU A 721 -16.56 -14.27 10.43
CA GLU A 721 -15.40 -14.32 11.33
C GLU A 721 -15.84 -14.61 12.77
N GLU A 722 -15.21 -15.59 13.42
CA GLU A 722 -15.38 -15.84 14.85
C GLU A 722 -14.90 -14.61 15.67
N LYS A 723 -15.56 -14.33 16.79
CA LYS A 723 -15.20 -13.18 17.65
C LYS A 723 -13.75 -13.31 18.14
N LYS A 724 -13.08 -12.17 18.38
CA LYS A 724 -11.67 -12.12 18.80
C LYS A 724 -11.33 -13.02 20.00
N ASP A 725 -12.28 -13.19 20.92
CA ASP A 725 -12.12 -13.98 22.14
C ASP A 725 -12.35 -15.49 21.94
N GLU A 726 -12.84 -15.90 20.76
CA GLU A 726 -13.15 -17.30 20.40
C GLU A 726 -12.14 -17.89 19.40
N LYS A 727 -11.14 -17.12 18.96
CA LYS A 727 -10.17 -17.56 17.94
C LYS A 727 -9.49 -18.88 18.34
N LYS A 728 -9.80 -19.95 17.60
CA LYS A 728 -9.20 -21.29 17.79
C LYS A 728 -7.71 -21.33 17.47
N ILE A 729 -7.21 -20.39 16.67
CA ILE A 729 -5.80 -20.31 16.28
C ILE A 729 -5.01 -19.50 17.30
N VAL A 730 -4.03 -20.17 17.90
CA VAL A 730 -2.91 -19.54 18.60
C VAL A 730 -2.00 -18.85 17.58
N ASP A 731 -1.58 -17.60 17.82
CA ASP A 731 -0.53 -16.94 17.02
C ASP A 731 0.74 -17.79 17.14
N MET A 732 1.15 -18.47 16.06
CA MET A 732 2.20 -19.50 16.10
C MET A 732 3.60 -18.96 15.75
N GLY A 733 3.75 -17.64 15.59
CA GLY A 733 5.03 -16.95 15.37
C GLY A 733 5.75 -17.25 14.05
N ASN A 734 5.37 -18.32 13.33
CA ASN A 734 6.00 -18.76 12.08
C ASN A 734 4.98 -19.48 11.17
N HIS A 735 4.74 -18.95 9.96
CA HIS A 735 3.82 -19.50 8.96
C HIS A 735 4.24 -20.89 8.44
N ILE A 736 5.55 -21.15 8.31
CA ILE A 736 6.09 -22.41 7.78
C ILE A 736 5.69 -23.58 8.67
N ILE A 737 5.68 -23.39 9.99
CA ILE A 737 5.36 -24.44 10.96
C ILE A 737 3.89 -24.84 10.87
N ARG A 738 3.00 -23.83 10.83
CA ARG A 738 1.55 -23.98 10.63
C ARG A 738 1.25 -24.78 9.37
N TYR A 739 1.77 -24.29 8.26
CA TYR A 739 1.57 -24.90 6.96
C TYR A 739 2.12 -26.33 6.94
N SER A 740 3.35 -26.55 7.40
CA SER A 740 3.99 -27.88 7.40
C SER A 740 3.19 -28.90 8.23
N SER A 741 2.70 -28.48 9.40
CA SER A 741 1.94 -29.37 10.29
C SER A 741 0.58 -29.75 9.70
N LEU A 742 -0.14 -28.79 9.14
CA LEU A 742 -1.41 -29.03 8.43
C LEU A 742 -1.19 -29.91 7.19
N PHE A 743 -0.27 -29.51 6.31
CA PHE A 743 0.03 -30.18 5.04
C PHE A 743 0.46 -31.63 5.25
N VAL A 744 1.45 -31.88 6.12
CA VAL A 744 1.95 -33.23 6.38
C VAL A 744 0.87 -34.12 6.99
N THR A 745 0.09 -33.61 7.95
CA THR A 745 -1.01 -34.40 8.56
C THR A 745 -2.05 -34.80 7.50
N ILE A 746 -2.44 -33.88 6.62
CA ILE A 746 -3.36 -34.18 5.49
C ILE A 746 -2.79 -35.29 4.60
N LEU A 747 -1.52 -35.18 4.18
CA LEU A 747 -0.88 -36.19 3.32
C LEU A 747 -0.84 -37.57 3.97
N LEU A 748 -0.55 -37.64 5.27
CA LEU A 748 -0.49 -38.89 6.00
C LEU A 748 -1.87 -39.55 6.13
N GLU A 749 -2.92 -38.77 6.40
CA GLU A 749 -4.29 -39.29 6.45
C GLU A 749 -4.79 -39.76 5.08
N ILE A 750 -4.39 -39.10 3.99
CA ILE A 750 -4.63 -39.61 2.64
C ILE A 750 -4.00 -40.99 2.45
N VAL A 751 -2.73 -41.17 2.85
CA VAL A 751 -2.04 -42.47 2.73
C VAL A 751 -2.66 -43.53 3.64
N ASN A 752 -3.07 -43.18 4.87
CA ASN A 752 -3.80 -44.09 5.75
C ASN A 752 -5.05 -44.63 5.06
N LYS A 753 -5.86 -43.75 4.48
CA LYS A 753 -7.07 -44.14 3.76
C LYS A 753 -6.77 -45.04 2.56
N GLU A 754 -5.75 -44.69 1.77
CA GLU A 754 -5.30 -45.48 0.62
C GLU A 754 -4.78 -46.88 1.01
N MET A 755 -4.25 -47.05 2.22
CA MET A 755 -3.75 -48.34 2.70
C MET A 755 -4.85 -49.27 3.24
N VAL A 756 -5.93 -48.71 3.78
CA VAL A 756 -7.10 -49.46 4.27
C VAL A 756 -7.99 -49.97 3.13
N ASN A 757 -7.95 -49.34 1.95
CA ASN A 757 -8.75 -49.72 0.78
C ASN A 757 -7.85 -50.15 -0.42
N PRO A 758 -7.41 -51.42 -0.49
CA PRO A 758 -6.44 -51.89 -1.47
C PRO A 758 -6.99 -52.08 -2.90
N ASP A 759 -8.32 -52.17 -3.09
CA ASP A 759 -8.98 -52.58 -4.34
C ASP A 759 -9.11 -51.47 -5.42
N SER A 760 -8.05 -50.73 -5.70
CA SER A 760 -8.10 -49.78 -6.84
C SER A 760 -6.90 -49.91 -7.76
N GLU A 761 -7.14 -49.94 -9.07
CA GLU A 761 -6.14 -49.86 -10.16
C GLU A 761 -5.38 -48.51 -10.18
N ILE A 762 -5.39 -47.76 -9.08
CA ILE A 762 -5.09 -46.34 -9.04
C ILE A 762 -3.66 -46.11 -8.55
N LYS A 763 -2.93 -45.26 -9.29
CA LYS A 763 -1.56 -44.87 -8.96
C LYS A 763 -1.54 -43.97 -7.71
N LYS A 764 -1.07 -44.53 -6.59
CA LYS A 764 -0.92 -43.88 -5.28
C LYS A 764 0.30 -42.93 -5.26
N GLN A 765 0.16 -41.74 -5.86
CA GLN A 765 1.27 -40.81 -6.05
C GLN A 765 1.92 -40.42 -4.72
N ILE A 766 1.14 -40.02 -3.70
CA ILE A 766 1.67 -39.58 -2.40
C ILE A 766 2.44 -40.71 -1.72
N LYS A 767 1.92 -41.94 -1.75
CA LYS A 767 2.64 -43.13 -1.26
C LYS A 767 3.98 -43.35 -1.97
N ALA A 768 4.02 -43.17 -3.31
CA ALA A 768 5.26 -43.31 -4.08
C ALA A 768 6.30 -42.23 -3.70
N ILE A 769 5.86 -41.03 -3.32
CA ILE A 769 6.73 -39.95 -2.87
C ILE A 769 7.35 -40.28 -1.52
N LEU A 770 6.53 -40.72 -0.56
CA LEU A 770 7.01 -41.18 0.73
C LEU A 770 7.97 -42.38 0.59
N HIS A 771 7.71 -43.28 -0.37
CA HIS A 771 8.64 -44.38 -0.68
C HIS A 771 9.96 -43.88 -1.26
N LYS A 772 9.96 -42.87 -2.14
CA LYS A 772 11.21 -42.26 -2.61
C LYS A 772 12.01 -41.67 -1.46
N ILE A 773 11.35 -40.97 -0.55
CA ILE A 773 11.98 -40.45 0.67
C ILE A 773 12.56 -41.59 1.50
N SER A 774 11.81 -42.68 1.68
CA SER A 774 12.26 -43.84 2.44
C SER A 774 13.54 -44.46 1.85
N GLU A 775 13.64 -44.54 0.53
CA GLU A 775 14.80 -45.09 -0.16
C GLU A 775 15.94 -44.09 -0.42
N SER A 776 15.77 -42.82 -0.05
CA SER A 776 16.81 -41.81 -0.25
C SER A 776 17.86 -41.84 0.85
N ASP A 777 19.09 -41.57 0.45
CA ASP A 777 20.22 -41.38 1.36
C ASP A 777 20.18 -39.95 1.93
N ILE A 778 20.47 -39.84 3.23
CA ILE A 778 20.60 -38.54 3.91
C ILE A 778 22.09 -38.21 3.92
N THR A 779 22.51 -37.28 3.06
CA THR A 779 23.92 -37.05 2.78
C THR A 779 24.41 -35.71 3.33
N PRO A 780 25.45 -35.72 4.19
CA PRO A 780 26.01 -34.49 4.73
C PRO A 780 26.93 -33.82 3.72
N THR A 781 26.93 -32.49 3.66
CA THR A 781 27.85 -31.70 2.82
C THR A 781 28.57 -30.65 3.67
N ASN A 782 29.81 -30.28 3.30
CA ASN A 782 30.60 -29.30 4.07
C ASN A 782 30.77 -27.95 3.34
N ASP A 783 30.28 -27.86 2.11
CA ASP A 783 30.39 -26.70 1.27
C ASP A 783 29.15 -26.53 0.38
N MET A 784 28.94 -25.30 -0.07
CA MET A 784 27.79 -24.90 -0.87
C MET A 784 27.77 -25.62 -2.23
N LYS A 785 28.93 -25.79 -2.87
CA LYS A 785 29.02 -26.42 -4.19
C LYS A 785 28.55 -27.87 -4.11
N GLY A 786 29.04 -28.64 -3.14
CA GLY A 786 28.59 -30.01 -2.87
C GLY A 786 27.08 -30.10 -2.58
N TYR A 787 26.54 -29.16 -1.81
CA TYR A 787 25.10 -29.09 -1.52
C TYR A 787 24.24 -28.94 -2.78
N TYR A 788 24.54 -27.94 -3.63
CA TYR A 788 23.76 -27.69 -4.85
C TYR A 788 23.92 -28.78 -5.92
N ILE A 789 25.07 -29.47 -5.96
CA ILE A 789 25.25 -30.65 -6.81
C ILE A 789 24.33 -31.79 -6.35
N LEU A 790 24.31 -32.07 -5.05
CA LEU A 790 23.50 -33.16 -4.49
C LEU A 790 21.99 -32.91 -4.55
N LEU A 791 21.54 -31.64 -4.50
CA LEU A 791 20.12 -31.29 -4.69
C LEU A 791 19.54 -31.80 -6.01
N LYS A 792 20.36 -32.08 -7.02
CA LYS A 792 19.91 -32.62 -8.31
C LYS A 792 19.79 -34.14 -8.34
N SER A 793 20.41 -34.85 -7.41
CA SER A 793 20.30 -36.30 -7.33
C SER A 793 18.90 -36.70 -6.88
N ASP A 794 18.27 -37.63 -7.60
CA ASP A 794 16.95 -38.15 -7.26
C ASP A 794 16.96 -39.15 -6.09
N LYS A 795 18.15 -39.48 -5.56
CA LYS A 795 18.35 -40.45 -4.48
C LYS A 795 18.89 -39.84 -3.19
N GLU A 796 19.16 -38.54 -3.19
CA GLU A 796 19.88 -37.88 -2.09
C GLU A 796 19.03 -36.77 -1.49
N ILE A 797 19.06 -36.69 -0.16
CA ILE A 797 18.54 -35.56 0.59
C ILE A 797 19.74 -34.88 1.26
N PRO A 798 20.31 -33.84 0.64
CA PRO A 798 21.51 -33.20 1.16
C PRO A 798 21.20 -32.33 2.38
N ILE A 799 22.07 -32.40 3.38
CA ILE A 799 22.07 -31.55 4.57
C ILE A 799 23.44 -30.89 4.67
N ILE A 800 23.49 -29.57 4.47
CA ILE A 800 24.74 -28.82 4.58
C ILE A 800 25.10 -28.56 6.05
N LYS A 801 26.36 -28.80 6.38
CA LYS A 801 26.98 -28.42 7.63
C LYS A 801 27.55 -27.01 7.48
N ILE A 802 26.86 -26.02 8.07
CA ILE A 802 27.28 -24.61 8.00
C ILE A 802 28.68 -24.41 8.63
N SER A 803 28.93 -25.08 9.76
CA SER A 803 30.22 -25.02 10.45
C SER A 803 30.65 -26.32 11.12
N ASN A 804 31.96 -26.50 11.23
CA ASN A 804 32.61 -27.53 12.06
C ASN A 804 32.92 -27.05 13.49
N LYS A 805 32.64 -25.78 13.80
CA LYS A 805 32.94 -25.08 15.04
C LYS A 805 31.67 -24.31 15.47
N GLY A 806 31.65 -23.77 16.69
CA GLY A 806 30.44 -23.18 17.28
C GLY A 806 29.47 -24.26 17.76
N LYS A 807 29.27 -24.31 19.07
CA LYS A 807 28.48 -25.37 19.72
C LYS A 807 27.08 -25.53 19.13
N ASP A 808 26.37 -24.43 18.88
CA ASP A 808 24.99 -24.47 18.40
C ASP A 808 24.90 -24.88 16.92
N TYR A 809 25.81 -24.42 16.05
CA TYR A 809 25.82 -24.83 14.63
C TYR A 809 26.05 -26.33 14.46
N VAL A 810 27.01 -26.88 15.20
CA VAL A 810 27.30 -28.33 15.20
C VAL A 810 26.12 -29.10 15.81
N MET A 811 25.54 -28.60 16.90
CA MET A 811 24.36 -29.19 17.52
C MET A 811 23.17 -29.21 16.55
N TYR A 812 22.85 -28.09 15.91
CA TYR A 812 21.71 -27.95 15.00
C TYR A 812 21.88 -28.80 13.76
N PHE A 813 23.07 -28.84 13.16
CA PHE A 813 23.38 -29.79 12.08
C PHE A 813 23.07 -31.24 12.49
N ASN A 814 23.57 -31.66 13.66
CA ASN A 814 23.35 -33.03 14.15
C ASN A 814 21.87 -33.30 14.42
N ILE A 815 21.12 -32.32 14.93
CA ILE A 815 19.67 -32.43 15.12
C ILE A 815 18.97 -32.64 13.78
N ILE A 816 19.22 -31.77 12.79
CA ILE A 816 18.61 -31.86 11.46
C ILE A 816 18.89 -33.24 10.85
N PHE A 817 20.16 -33.62 10.83
CA PHE A 817 20.62 -34.86 10.20
C PHE A 817 19.99 -36.10 10.85
N GLU A 818 19.99 -36.18 12.19
CA GLU A 818 19.42 -37.31 12.91
C GLU A 818 17.88 -37.35 12.84
N VAL A 819 17.20 -36.19 12.85
CA VAL A 819 15.76 -36.14 12.66
C VAL A 819 15.37 -36.56 11.24
N CYS A 820 16.10 -36.14 10.20
CA CYS A 820 15.88 -36.61 8.83
C CYS A 820 15.94 -38.16 8.73
N LYS A 821 16.95 -38.78 9.37
CA LYS A 821 17.06 -40.25 9.41
C LYS A 821 15.88 -40.89 10.12
N ILE A 822 15.50 -40.37 11.28
CA ILE A 822 14.37 -40.92 12.05
C ILE A 822 13.06 -40.76 11.31
N VAL A 823 12.80 -39.60 10.70
CA VAL A 823 11.60 -39.38 9.88
C VAL A 823 11.58 -40.36 8.71
N ARG A 824 12.71 -40.55 8.01
CA ARG A 824 12.85 -41.56 6.95
C ARG A 824 12.53 -42.97 7.45
N ASP A 825 13.08 -43.37 8.59
CA ASP A 825 12.90 -44.71 9.14
C ASP A 825 11.47 -44.92 9.67
N LYS A 826 10.88 -43.88 10.27
CA LYS A 826 9.45 -43.82 10.62
C LYS A 826 8.58 -44.01 9.37
N ILE A 827 8.89 -43.36 8.25
CA ILE A 827 8.17 -43.54 6.98
C ILE A 827 8.33 -44.97 6.44
N LYS A 828 9.53 -45.57 6.53
CA LYS A 828 9.74 -46.99 6.16
C LYS A 828 8.81 -47.93 6.93
N VAL A 829 8.62 -47.68 8.22
CA VAL A 829 7.71 -48.47 9.08
C VAL A 829 6.26 -48.20 8.70
N PHE A 830 5.89 -46.92 8.57
CA PHE A 830 4.53 -46.47 8.22
C PHE A 830 4.02 -47.10 6.92
N LEU A 831 4.86 -47.13 5.88
CA LEU A 831 4.50 -47.71 4.57
C LEU A 831 4.28 -49.23 4.61
N LYS A 832 4.80 -49.93 5.63
CA LYS A 832 4.64 -51.38 5.82
C LYS A 832 3.42 -51.74 6.67
N SER A 833 3.17 -50.97 7.73
CA SER A 833 2.04 -51.20 8.64
C SER A 833 1.45 -49.84 9.03
N PRO A 834 0.22 -49.53 8.60
CA PRO A 834 -0.44 -48.29 8.98
C PRO A 834 -0.84 -48.39 10.46
N SER A 835 0.01 -47.86 11.32
CA SER A 835 -0.30 -47.58 12.73
C SER A 835 -0.52 -46.07 12.91
N THR A 836 -0.93 -45.63 14.10
CA THR A 836 -1.02 -44.20 14.45
C THR A 836 0.35 -43.55 14.31
N PHE A 837 0.63 -43.02 13.12
CA PHE A 837 1.83 -42.28 12.79
C PHE A 837 1.70 -40.88 13.39
N ILE A 838 2.49 -40.62 14.42
CA ILE A 838 2.49 -39.34 15.14
C ILE A 838 3.85 -38.68 14.90
N LEU A 839 3.80 -37.46 14.38
CA LEU A 839 4.96 -36.60 14.21
C LEU A 839 4.85 -35.42 15.17
N CYS A 840 5.97 -35.02 15.74
CA CYS A 840 6.06 -33.75 16.45
C CYS A 840 6.23 -32.57 15.47
N PRO A 841 6.17 -31.31 15.93
CA PRO A 841 6.29 -30.14 15.04
C PRO A 841 7.56 -30.13 14.19
N ILE A 842 8.73 -30.44 14.77
CA ILE A 842 10.00 -30.51 14.02
C ILE A 842 9.93 -31.59 12.96
N GLU A 843 9.41 -32.77 13.31
CA GLU A 843 9.33 -33.89 12.38
C GLU A 843 8.40 -33.57 11.19
N CYS A 844 7.31 -32.84 11.42
CA CYS A 844 6.46 -32.33 10.34
C CYS A 844 7.20 -31.35 9.41
N ILE A 845 7.98 -30.43 9.96
CA ILE A 845 8.75 -29.45 9.18
C ILE A 845 9.84 -30.15 8.36
N ILE A 846 10.57 -31.08 8.98
CA ILE A 846 11.61 -31.86 8.32
C ILE A 846 11.00 -32.73 7.22
N LEU A 847 9.86 -33.39 7.45
CA LEU A 847 9.18 -34.14 6.40
C LEU A 847 8.73 -33.24 5.24
N ASN A 848 8.17 -32.07 5.53
CA ASN A 848 7.82 -31.11 4.48
C ASN A 848 9.05 -30.69 3.66
N TYR A 849 10.17 -30.40 4.31
CA TYR A 849 11.46 -30.12 3.64
C TYR A 849 11.88 -31.30 2.76
N MET A 850 11.89 -32.53 3.27
CA MET A 850 12.27 -33.72 2.50
C MET A 850 11.37 -33.92 1.27
N ILE A 851 10.05 -33.73 1.41
CA ILE A 851 9.09 -33.79 0.30
C ILE A 851 9.42 -32.73 -0.76
N GLN A 852 9.70 -31.50 -0.34
CA GLN A 852 10.02 -30.42 -1.26
C GLN A 852 11.37 -30.61 -1.96
N ILE A 853 12.40 -31.09 -1.27
CA ILE A 853 13.68 -31.41 -1.91
C ILE A 853 13.51 -32.46 -3.02
N ILE A 854 12.81 -33.55 -2.75
CA ILE A 854 12.58 -34.63 -3.74
C ILE A 854 11.76 -34.15 -4.95
N HIS A 855 10.84 -33.20 -4.78
CA HIS A 855 9.95 -32.75 -5.86
C HIS A 855 10.36 -31.47 -6.57
N GLN A 856 10.95 -30.53 -5.84
CA GLN A 856 11.16 -29.15 -6.24
C GLN A 856 12.64 -28.74 -6.23
N LYS A 857 13.50 -29.48 -5.52
CA LYS A 857 14.96 -29.27 -5.48
C LYS A 857 15.31 -27.83 -5.13
N GLU A 858 16.08 -27.12 -5.95
CA GLU A 858 16.46 -25.71 -5.75
C GLU A 858 15.28 -24.71 -5.76
N LYS A 859 14.08 -25.16 -6.15
CA LYS A 859 12.86 -24.34 -6.18
C LYS A 859 11.95 -24.58 -4.97
N SER A 860 12.44 -25.24 -3.92
CA SER A 860 11.69 -25.48 -2.69
C SER A 860 11.30 -24.17 -2.02
N ASP A 861 10.09 -24.12 -1.46
CA ASP A 861 9.58 -22.97 -0.71
C ASP A 861 10.18 -22.93 0.72
N ILE A 862 10.65 -24.07 1.25
CA ILE A 862 11.46 -24.18 2.47
C ILE A 862 12.90 -24.57 2.12
N ASN A 863 13.87 -23.78 2.56
CA ASN A 863 15.30 -24.05 2.34
C ASN A 863 16.00 -24.45 3.65
N ILE A 864 17.27 -24.86 3.54
CA ILE A 864 18.02 -25.33 4.70
C ILE A 864 18.30 -24.24 5.74
N ASN A 865 18.46 -22.96 5.35
CA ASN A 865 18.60 -21.86 6.31
C ASN A 865 17.32 -21.68 7.15
N ASP A 866 16.14 -21.85 6.54
CA ASP A 866 14.86 -21.81 7.27
C ASP A 866 14.79 -22.90 8.34
N ILE A 867 15.31 -24.09 8.05
CA ILE A 867 15.37 -25.20 9.01
C ILE A 867 16.28 -24.86 10.20
N TYR A 868 17.48 -24.33 9.95
CA TYR A 868 18.39 -23.89 11.03
C TYR A 868 17.73 -22.82 11.91
N ASN A 869 17.10 -21.82 11.29
CA ASN A 869 16.38 -20.76 12.00
C ASN A 869 15.23 -21.30 12.87
N ILE A 870 14.45 -22.22 12.31
CA ILE A 870 13.34 -22.86 13.04
C ILE A 870 13.87 -23.65 14.23
N ILE A 871 14.98 -24.39 14.08
CA ILE A 871 15.57 -25.16 15.18
C ILE A 871 16.10 -24.27 16.28
N ASP A 872 16.68 -23.11 15.96
CA ASP A 872 17.11 -22.12 16.94
C ASP A 872 15.93 -21.60 17.78
N ILE A 873 14.87 -21.14 17.10
CA ILE A 873 13.63 -20.70 17.77
C ILE A 873 13.04 -21.84 18.61
N TYR A 874 13.05 -23.07 18.08
CA TYR A 874 12.55 -24.24 18.77
C TYR A 874 13.36 -24.56 20.02
N ASN A 875 14.70 -24.46 19.94
CA ASN A 875 15.60 -24.68 21.07
C ASN A 875 15.29 -23.73 22.23
N ASP A 876 15.00 -22.46 21.93
CA ASP A 876 14.63 -21.45 22.94
C ASP A 876 13.17 -21.56 23.43
N SER A 877 12.31 -22.25 22.66
CA SER A 877 10.88 -22.38 22.96
C SER A 877 10.50 -23.70 23.63
N PHE A 878 11.36 -24.72 23.58
CA PHE A 878 11.02 -26.05 24.05
C PHE A 878 10.95 -26.10 25.58
N ASN A 879 9.82 -26.60 26.09
CA ASN A 879 9.65 -27.03 27.46
C ASN A 879 9.17 -28.49 27.44
N ASN A 880 9.23 -29.22 28.56
CA ASN A 880 8.79 -30.62 28.68
C ASN A 880 7.26 -30.73 28.49
N ASN A 881 6.81 -30.58 27.24
CA ASN A 881 5.42 -30.62 26.81
C ASN A 881 4.97 -32.06 26.52
N ILE A 882 3.65 -32.27 26.57
CA ILE A 882 2.97 -33.54 26.31
C ILE A 882 3.14 -33.93 24.82
N GLY A 883 3.34 -35.23 24.52
CA GLY A 883 3.34 -35.77 23.14
C GLY A 883 4.72 -35.99 22.51
N HIS A 884 5.80 -35.63 23.22
CA HIS A 884 7.19 -35.80 22.75
C HIS A 884 7.84 -37.13 23.20
N GLU A 885 7.06 -38.17 23.52
CA GLU A 885 7.55 -39.49 23.98
C GLU A 885 8.26 -40.28 22.88
N HIS A 886 7.91 -40.04 21.62
CA HIS A 886 8.35 -40.82 20.46
C HIS A 886 9.24 -40.01 19.49
N CYS A 887 9.91 -38.97 19.97
CA CYS A 887 10.79 -38.12 19.16
C CYS A 887 12.09 -37.80 19.91
N LEU A 888 13.08 -37.23 19.22
CA LEU A 888 14.35 -36.84 19.84
C LEU A 888 14.34 -35.46 20.52
N CYS A 889 13.21 -34.76 20.55
CA CYS A 889 13.16 -33.40 21.11
C CYS A 889 13.60 -33.35 22.58
N LYS A 890 13.14 -34.28 23.43
CA LYS A 890 13.56 -34.40 24.83
C LYS A 890 15.06 -34.69 24.99
N LYS A 891 15.70 -35.31 23.99
CA LYS A 891 17.16 -35.56 24.01
C LYS A 891 17.95 -34.29 23.71
N TYR A 892 17.50 -33.50 22.73
CA TYR A 892 18.27 -32.37 22.21
C TYR A 892 17.98 -31.02 22.87
N PHE A 893 16.75 -30.79 23.32
CA PHE A 893 16.30 -29.47 23.78
C PHE A 893 16.06 -29.38 25.30
N ASN A 894 16.42 -30.39 26.08
CA ASN A 894 16.14 -30.46 27.54
C ASN A 894 17.13 -29.67 28.43
N LYS A 895 17.78 -28.63 27.91
CA LYS A 895 18.66 -27.74 28.70
C LYS A 895 17.88 -26.48 29.09
N LYS A 896 18.04 -25.99 30.33
CA LYS A 896 17.43 -24.73 30.80
C LYS A 896 17.81 -23.59 29.85
N CYS A 897 16.84 -23.04 29.11
CA CYS A 897 17.03 -21.87 28.26
C CYS A 897 17.36 -20.64 29.12
N ILE A 898 18.28 -19.83 28.61
CA ILE A 898 18.39 -18.42 29.00
C ILE A 898 17.12 -17.74 28.46
N GLU A 899 16.37 -17.01 29.30
CA GLU A 899 15.16 -16.31 28.84
C GLU A 899 15.51 -15.21 27.83
N ARG A 900 15.45 -15.53 26.54
CA ARG A 900 15.38 -14.54 25.46
C ARG A 900 13.92 -14.15 25.27
N LYS A 901 13.54 -12.95 25.71
CA LYS A 901 12.19 -12.40 25.48
C LYS A 901 12.04 -12.02 24.01
N ASN A 902 11.28 -12.80 23.25
CA ASN A 902 10.91 -12.51 21.86
C ASN A 902 9.48 -13.02 21.63
N LYS A 903 8.63 -12.17 21.03
CA LYS A 903 7.25 -12.54 20.72
C LYS A 903 7.15 -13.85 19.92
N LYS A 904 8.03 -14.07 18.93
CA LYS A 904 8.06 -15.33 18.13
C LYS A 904 8.34 -16.56 18.98
N ILE A 905 9.19 -16.44 20.00
CA ILE A 905 9.50 -17.52 20.94
C ILE A 905 8.28 -17.80 21.83
N ASP A 906 7.60 -16.77 22.31
CA ASP A 906 6.42 -16.92 23.16
C ASP A 906 5.22 -17.50 22.38
N ASP A 907 5.01 -17.03 21.16
CA ASP A 907 4.02 -17.56 20.20
C ASP A 907 4.33 -19.05 19.88
N MET A 908 5.61 -19.39 19.66
CA MET A 908 6.06 -20.76 19.41
C MET A 908 5.87 -21.66 20.63
N LYS A 909 6.20 -21.20 21.85
CA LYS A 909 5.93 -21.93 23.10
C LYS A 909 4.46 -22.33 23.21
N LEU A 910 3.56 -21.39 22.93
CA LEU A 910 2.12 -21.63 22.99
C LEU A 910 1.67 -22.63 21.93
N TYR A 911 2.26 -22.61 20.73
CA TYR A 911 2.00 -23.62 19.72
C TYR A 911 2.45 -25.02 20.12
N LEU A 912 3.67 -25.17 20.66
CA LEU A 912 4.21 -26.47 21.05
C LEU A 912 3.31 -27.19 22.07
N ILE A 913 2.60 -26.44 22.91
CA ILE A 913 1.63 -26.99 23.88
C ILE A 913 0.40 -27.55 23.15
N LYS A 914 -0.09 -26.89 22.10
CA LYS A 914 -1.35 -27.23 21.41
C LYS A 914 -1.16 -28.07 20.14
N HIS A 915 0.07 -28.36 19.71
CA HIS A 915 0.32 -29.02 18.43
C HIS A 915 -0.43 -30.35 18.25
N PHE A 916 -0.38 -31.23 19.26
CA PHE A 916 -1.00 -32.56 19.16
C PHE A 916 -2.54 -32.48 19.17
N GLU A 917 -3.12 -31.50 19.88
CA GLU A 917 -4.55 -31.17 19.79
C GLU A 917 -4.90 -30.74 18.36
N LYS A 918 -4.12 -29.82 17.77
CA LYS A 918 -4.36 -29.32 16.42
C LYS A 918 -4.19 -30.38 15.32
N THR A 919 -3.23 -31.29 15.45
CA THR A 919 -3.10 -32.40 14.50
C THR A 919 -4.29 -33.36 14.60
N GLN A 920 -4.85 -33.56 15.80
CA GLN A 920 -6.08 -34.33 15.97
C GLN A 920 -7.30 -33.63 15.34
N ASP A 921 -7.41 -32.31 15.44
CA ASP A 921 -8.44 -31.54 14.74
C ASP A 921 -8.36 -31.76 13.22
N VAL A 922 -7.15 -31.72 12.65
CA VAL A 922 -6.93 -31.97 11.21
C VAL A 922 -7.34 -33.41 10.81
N LYS A 923 -7.05 -34.41 11.66
CA LYS A 923 -7.50 -35.79 11.42
C LYS A 923 -9.03 -35.90 11.39
N ASN A 924 -9.72 -35.19 12.27
CA ASN A 924 -11.18 -35.15 12.29
C ASN A 924 -11.72 -34.49 11.00
N VAL A 925 -11.12 -33.37 10.57
CA VAL A 925 -11.44 -32.71 9.29
C VAL A 925 -11.26 -33.67 8.10
N MET A 926 -10.15 -34.41 8.06
CA MET A 926 -9.91 -35.41 7.00
C MET A 926 -10.88 -36.59 7.06
N THR A 927 -11.29 -37.01 8.26
CA THR A 927 -12.31 -38.05 8.43
C THR A 927 -13.66 -37.61 7.84
N LEU A 928 -14.10 -36.38 8.15
CA LEU A 928 -15.31 -35.79 7.57
C LEU A 928 -15.21 -35.69 6.04
N PHE A 929 -14.05 -35.26 5.54
CA PHE A 929 -13.79 -35.21 4.10
C PHE A 929 -13.92 -36.61 3.44
N HIS A 930 -13.26 -37.63 4.00
CA HIS A 930 -13.31 -38.99 3.47
C HIS A 930 -14.69 -39.65 3.59
N ASN A 931 -15.52 -39.22 4.55
CA ASN A 931 -16.91 -39.66 4.62
C ASN A 931 -17.73 -39.09 3.46
N LYS A 932 -17.47 -37.85 3.05
CA LYS A 932 -18.12 -37.20 1.91
C LYS A 932 -17.61 -37.74 0.56
N PHE A 933 -16.30 -37.99 0.44
CA PHE A 933 -15.65 -38.48 -0.77
C PHE A 933 -14.85 -39.77 -0.49
N PRO A 934 -15.51 -40.94 -0.38
CA PRO A 934 -14.87 -42.17 0.09
C PRO A 934 -13.91 -42.83 -0.89
N LYS A 935 -14.05 -42.55 -2.20
CA LYS A 935 -13.28 -43.17 -3.30
C LYS A 935 -12.27 -42.21 -3.96
N ILE A 936 -12.07 -41.02 -3.39
CA ILE A 936 -11.27 -39.99 -4.03
C ILE A 936 -9.77 -40.30 -3.97
N ASN A 937 -9.09 -40.03 -5.08
CA ASN A 937 -7.67 -40.28 -5.25
C ASN A 937 -6.93 -38.97 -5.40
N TRP A 938 -5.78 -38.86 -4.76
CA TRP A 938 -5.07 -37.59 -4.69
C TRP A 938 -3.83 -37.56 -5.57
N LEU A 939 -3.65 -36.43 -6.23
CA LEU A 939 -2.44 -36.04 -6.93
C LEU A 939 -1.86 -34.79 -6.28
N MET A 940 -0.54 -34.77 -6.16
CA MET A 940 0.22 -33.67 -5.59
C MET A 940 1.06 -33.01 -6.69
N ASN A 941 1.10 -31.69 -6.69
CA ASN A 941 1.94 -30.91 -7.60
C ASN A 941 1.66 -31.19 -9.09
N GLN A 942 0.41 -31.51 -9.43
CA GLN A 942 -0.01 -31.91 -10.78
C GLN A 942 -0.11 -30.70 -11.72
N THR A 943 0.51 -30.77 -12.90
CA THR A 943 0.40 -29.72 -13.91
C THR A 943 -0.74 -30.03 -14.88
N ILE A 944 -1.61 -29.05 -15.10
CA ILE A 944 -2.80 -29.14 -15.94
C ILE A 944 -2.75 -28.01 -16.97
N TYR A 945 -3.00 -28.36 -18.24
CA TYR A 945 -2.97 -27.46 -19.37
C TYR A 945 -4.39 -27.16 -19.83
N LEU A 946 -4.64 -25.91 -20.23
CA LEU A 946 -5.89 -25.51 -20.86
C LEU A 946 -5.96 -26.07 -22.29
N GLU A 947 -7.14 -26.50 -22.71
CA GLU A 947 -7.42 -26.91 -24.08
C GLU A 947 -7.22 -25.75 -25.06
N GLY A 948 -6.64 -26.07 -26.21
CA GLY A 948 -6.36 -25.12 -27.29
C GLY A 948 -5.31 -25.67 -28.26
N ASN A 949 -5.02 -24.90 -29.29
CA ASN A 949 -3.98 -25.23 -30.27
C ASN A 949 -2.56 -25.17 -29.65
N ASP A 950 -1.52 -25.53 -30.41
CA ASP A 950 -0.14 -25.52 -29.90
C ASP A 950 0.56 -24.15 -29.96
N SER A 951 -0.15 -23.09 -30.40
CA SER A 951 0.35 -21.72 -30.44
C SER A 951 0.65 -21.19 -29.03
N PHE A 952 -0.14 -21.61 -28.04
CA PHE A 952 0.04 -21.26 -26.63
C PHE A 952 -0.06 -22.49 -25.71
N LYS A 953 0.58 -22.41 -24.56
CA LYS A 953 0.58 -23.42 -23.50
C LYS A 953 0.26 -22.76 -22.18
N ILE A 954 -1.03 -22.56 -21.93
CA ILE A 954 -1.53 -22.06 -20.65
C ILE A 954 -1.63 -23.23 -19.66
N SER A 955 -1.00 -23.11 -18.49
CA SER A 955 -1.07 -24.19 -17.48
C SER A 955 -0.96 -23.71 -16.04
N LYS A 956 -1.56 -24.49 -15.14
CA LYS A 956 -1.44 -24.36 -13.69
C LYS A 956 -0.86 -25.61 -13.08
N LYS A 957 -0.03 -25.44 -12.05
CA LYS A 957 0.40 -26.52 -11.17
C LYS A 957 -0.45 -26.48 -9.90
N PHE A 958 -1.29 -27.50 -9.70
CA PHE A 958 -2.13 -27.64 -8.52
C PHE A 958 -1.35 -28.28 -7.38
N GLY A 959 -1.39 -27.67 -6.20
CA GLY A 959 -0.71 -28.19 -5.01
C GLY A 959 -1.26 -29.57 -4.60
N LEU A 960 -2.59 -29.66 -4.51
CA LEU A 960 -3.31 -30.89 -4.19
C LEU A 960 -4.61 -30.95 -5.01
N ILE A 961 -4.83 -32.04 -5.75
CA ILE A 961 -6.06 -32.27 -6.54
C ILE A 961 -6.52 -33.72 -6.40
N GLY A 962 -7.79 -33.90 -6.02
CA GLY A 962 -8.47 -35.17 -5.85
C GLY A 962 -9.35 -35.49 -7.05
N TYR A 963 -9.53 -36.78 -7.38
CA TYR A 963 -10.51 -37.21 -8.38
C TYR A 963 -11.05 -38.62 -8.08
N ASP A 964 -12.33 -38.83 -8.39
CA ASP A 964 -12.98 -40.14 -8.49
C ASP A 964 -13.76 -40.22 -9.82
N ASP A 965 -14.70 -41.15 -9.96
CA ASP A 965 -15.45 -41.33 -11.21
C ASP A 965 -16.43 -40.17 -11.51
N GLU A 966 -16.89 -39.46 -10.47
CA GLU A 966 -17.94 -38.44 -10.56
C GLU A 966 -17.42 -37.03 -10.27
N ASN A 967 -16.38 -36.91 -9.44
CA ASN A 967 -15.95 -35.65 -8.83
C ASN A 967 -14.45 -35.40 -9.06
N VAL A 968 -14.11 -34.11 -9.13
CA VAL A 968 -12.76 -33.56 -9.02
C VAL A 968 -12.75 -32.58 -7.86
N VAL A 969 -11.85 -32.76 -6.90
CA VAL A 969 -11.72 -31.88 -5.73
C VAL A 969 -10.42 -31.10 -5.80
N ILE A 970 -10.49 -29.77 -5.84
CA ILE A 970 -9.32 -28.90 -5.76
C ILE A 970 -9.05 -28.60 -4.28
N GLY A 971 -7.90 -29.03 -3.76
CA GLY A 971 -7.54 -28.86 -2.35
C GLY A 971 -6.73 -27.58 -2.11
N TYR A 972 -7.32 -26.58 -1.44
CA TYR A 972 -6.60 -25.41 -0.95
C TYR A 972 -6.21 -25.61 0.51
N ILE A 973 -4.92 -25.56 0.81
CA ILE A 973 -4.40 -25.72 2.18
C ILE A 973 -4.02 -24.33 2.70
N LYS A 974 -4.87 -23.79 3.55
CA LYS A 974 -4.73 -22.43 4.09
C LYS A 974 -4.87 -22.49 5.62
N PRO A 975 -3.76 -22.49 6.38
CA PRO A 975 -3.80 -22.58 7.84
C PRO A 975 -4.73 -21.56 8.48
N GLN A 976 -4.82 -20.37 7.89
CA GLN A 976 -5.82 -19.35 8.22
C GLN A 976 -6.68 -19.07 6.99
N PHE A 977 -8.00 -19.17 7.12
CA PHE A 977 -8.98 -18.80 6.11
C PHE A 977 -9.90 -17.76 6.74
N ASN A 978 -9.76 -16.50 6.33
CA ASN A 978 -10.41 -15.33 6.94
C ASN A 978 -10.84 -14.32 5.87
N SER A 979 -11.42 -13.18 6.27
CA SER A 979 -11.93 -12.22 5.29
C SER A 979 -10.87 -11.58 4.38
N LEU A 980 -9.57 -11.65 4.74
CA LEU A 980 -8.48 -11.11 3.91
C LEU A 980 -8.16 -12.00 2.70
N ASN A 981 -8.33 -13.31 2.81
CA ASN A 981 -8.05 -14.26 1.71
C ASN A 981 -9.30 -14.94 1.15
N TYR A 982 -10.47 -14.66 1.71
CA TYR A 982 -11.74 -15.23 1.25
C TYR A 982 -11.99 -14.98 -0.24
N ASN A 983 -11.96 -13.71 -0.66
CA ASN A 983 -12.27 -13.35 -2.03
C ASN A 983 -11.19 -13.81 -3.04
N GLU A 984 -9.92 -13.88 -2.62
CA GLU A 984 -8.82 -14.46 -3.42
C GLU A 984 -9.09 -15.94 -3.73
N ILE A 985 -9.56 -16.70 -2.74
CA ILE A 985 -9.88 -18.12 -2.92
C ILE A 985 -11.11 -18.28 -3.82
N LEU A 986 -12.14 -17.43 -3.66
CA LEU A 986 -13.30 -17.46 -4.56
C LEU A 986 -12.87 -17.26 -6.02
N MET A 987 -12.11 -16.20 -6.31
CA MET A 987 -11.59 -15.94 -7.66
C MET A 987 -10.72 -17.08 -8.18
N SER A 988 -9.78 -17.57 -7.36
CA SER A 988 -8.94 -18.71 -7.74
C SER A 988 -9.78 -19.94 -8.10
N SER A 989 -10.82 -20.22 -7.31
CA SER A 989 -11.68 -21.38 -7.52
C SER A 989 -12.55 -21.29 -8.78
N ILE A 990 -12.98 -20.08 -9.19
CA ILE A 990 -13.69 -19.85 -10.47
C ILE A 990 -12.79 -20.23 -11.65
N PHE A 991 -11.60 -19.63 -11.71
CA PHE A 991 -10.65 -19.88 -12.79
C PHE A 991 -10.13 -21.31 -12.78
N ASP A 992 -9.88 -21.88 -11.62
CA ASP A 992 -9.44 -23.26 -11.49
C ASP A 992 -10.51 -24.24 -11.94
N THR A 993 -11.78 -23.99 -11.60
CA THR A 993 -12.91 -24.78 -12.10
C THR A 993 -13.00 -24.73 -13.61
N TYR A 994 -12.88 -23.55 -14.21
CA TYR A 994 -12.86 -23.40 -15.67
C TYR A 994 -11.71 -24.18 -16.32
N LEU A 995 -10.49 -24.11 -15.76
CA LEU A 995 -9.32 -24.83 -16.28
C LEU A 995 -9.52 -26.35 -16.23
N ILE A 996 -10.11 -26.87 -15.15
CA ILE A 996 -10.40 -28.30 -15.01
C ILE A 996 -11.48 -28.75 -16.00
N GLN A 997 -12.54 -27.97 -16.18
CA GLN A 997 -13.61 -28.24 -17.15
C GLN A 997 -13.11 -28.20 -18.60
N ASN A 998 -12.07 -27.41 -18.88
CA ASN A 998 -11.49 -27.21 -20.20
C ASN A 998 -10.04 -27.75 -20.27
N VAL A 999 -9.79 -28.90 -19.66
CA VAL A 999 -8.48 -29.55 -19.65
C VAL A 999 -8.06 -30.06 -21.03
N LYS A 1000 -6.76 -29.95 -21.36
CA LYS A 1000 -6.23 -30.34 -22.68
C LYS A 1000 -6.50 -31.81 -23.03
N LYS A 1001 -7.18 -32.06 -24.15
CA LYS A 1001 -7.61 -33.39 -24.62
C LYS A 1001 -6.46 -34.19 -25.22
N ILE A 1002 -5.71 -33.59 -26.14
CA ILE A 1002 -4.64 -34.29 -26.88
C ILE A 1002 -3.28 -34.02 -26.21
N GLY A 1003 -2.56 -35.08 -25.86
CA GLY A 1003 -1.22 -35.04 -25.28
C GLY A 1003 -0.10 -35.02 -26.33
N ASN A 1004 1.16 -35.12 -25.88
CA ASN A 1004 2.37 -35.03 -26.72
C ASN A 1004 2.56 -36.14 -27.79
N GLN A 1005 1.67 -37.13 -27.86
CA GLN A 1005 1.75 -38.30 -28.76
C GLN A 1005 0.43 -38.55 -29.52
N ASP A 1006 -0.37 -37.50 -29.74
CA ASP A 1006 -1.71 -37.60 -30.35
C ASP A 1006 -2.68 -38.57 -29.63
N THR A 1007 -2.39 -38.86 -28.35
CA THR A 1007 -3.20 -39.71 -27.48
C THR A 1007 -4.01 -38.85 -26.50
N ILE A 1008 -5.16 -39.38 -26.06
CA ILE A 1008 -5.97 -38.73 -25.02
C ILE A 1008 -5.12 -38.57 -23.75
N SER A 1009 -4.98 -37.34 -23.28
CA SER A 1009 -4.16 -37.02 -22.12
C SER A 1009 -4.70 -37.67 -20.84
N GLU A 1010 -3.80 -38.09 -19.96
CA GLU A 1010 -4.19 -38.67 -18.66
C GLU A 1010 -4.97 -37.67 -17.80
N ASN A 1011 -4.65 -36.38 -17.88
CA ASN A 1011 -5.40 -35.34 -17.20
C ASN A 1011 -6.84 -35.26 -17.72
N TYR A 1012 -7.05 -35.36 -19.04
CA TYR A 1012 -8.38 -35.37 -19.63
C TYR A 1012 -9.21 -36.53 -19.09
N LYS A 1013 -8.67 -37.77 -19.11
CA LYS A 1013 -9.36 -38.94 -18.56
C LYS A 1013 -9.71 -38.79 -17.07
N ARG A 1014 -8.84 -38.16 -16.30
CA ARG A 1014 -9.02 -38.01 -14.85
C ARG A 1014 -10.02 -36.93 -14.48
N PHE A 1015 -10.13 -35.87 -15.26
CA PHE A 1015 -10.81 -34.65 -14.82
C PHE A 1015 -11.98 -34.20 -15.70
N TYR A 1016 -11.93 -34.46 -17.01
CA TYR A 1016 -12.94 -33.95 -17.93
C TYR A 1016 -14.31 -34.60 -17.68
N GLY A 1017 -15.38 -33.80 -17.74
CA GLY A 1017 -16.77 -34.26 -17.60
C GLY A 1017 -17.22 -34.58 -16.17
N LYS A 1018 -16.38 -34.31 -15.16
CA LYS A 1018 -16.66 -34.56 -13.74
C LYS A 1018 -17.04 -33.29 -13.01
N LYS A 1019 -17.80 -33.44 -11.91
CA LYS A 1019 -18.19 -32.32 -11.04
C LYS A 1019 -16.97 -31.75 -10.32
N VAL A 1020 -16.71 -30.46 -10.46
CA VAL A 1020 -15.54 -29.82 -9.83
C VAL A 1020 -15.96 -29.11 -8.55
N ILE A 1021 -15.26 -29.43 -7.45
CA ILE A 1021 -15.54 -28.89 -6.12
C ILE A 1021 -14.23 -28.36 -5.54
N SER A 1022 -14.23 -27.13 -5.06
CA SER A 1022 -13.09 -26.58 -4.33
C SER A 1022 -13.25 -26.85 -2.84
N CYS A 1023 -12.20 -27.35 -2.19
CA CYS A 1023 -12.20 -27.73 -0.78
C CYS A 1023 -11.06 -27.02 -0.05
N ILE A 1024 -11.41 -26.20 0.94
CA ILE A 1024 -10.46 -25.46 1.77
C ILE A 1024 -10.22 -26.21 3.08
N PHE A 1025 -8.98 -26.63 3.30
CA PHE A 1025 -8.50 -27.19 4.55
C PHE A 1025 -7.86 -26.07 5.38
N THR A 1026 -8.42 -25.82 6.57
CA THR A 1026 -8.00 -24.73 7.47
C THR A 1026 -8.03 -25.17 8.93
N LEU A 1027 -7.26 -24.49 9.78
CA LEU A 1027 -7.28 -24.68 11.24
C LEU A 1027 -8.33 -23.81 11.94
N ASP A 1028 -9.01 -22.92 11.20
CA ASP A 1028 -10.05 -22.03 11.74
C ASP A 1028 -11.40 -22.76 11.92
N LYS A 1029 -11.63 -23.87 11.21
CA LYS A 1029 -12.90 -24.61 11.22
C LYS A 1029 -12.70 -26.08 11.59
N ASN A 1030 -13.73 -26.68 12.16
CA ASN A 1030 -13.75 -28.10 12.54
C ASN A 1030 -14.17 -29.02 11.37
N GLU A 1031 -14.51 -28.44 10.24
CA GLU A 1031 -14.91 -29.13 9.01
C GLU A 1031 -14.31 -28.43 7.78
N PRO A 1032 -14.08 -29.15 6.66
CA PRO A 1032 -13.63 -28.52 5.42
C PRO A 1032 -14.70 -27.57 4.86
N TYR A 1033 -14.26 -26.42 4.34
CA TYR A 1033 -15.16 -25.51 3.64
C TYR A 1033 -15.21 -25.86 2.16
N TYR A 1034 -16.40 -26.01 1.60
CA TYR A 1034 -16.60 -26.41 0.20
C TYR A 1034 -17.16 -25.26 -0.62
N ILE A 1035 -16.63 -25.08 -1.83
CA ILE A 1035 -17.16 -24.18 -2.85
C ILE A 1035 -17.53 -25.04 -4.04
N ASP A 1036 -18.79 -24.96 -4.44
CA ASP A 1036 -19.35 -25.65 -5.59
C ASP A 1036 -20.07 -24.61 -6.46
N TRP A 1037 -19.54 -24.38 -7.67
CA TRP A 1037 -20.06 -23.38 -8.58
C TRP A 1037 -21.22 -23.90 -9.45
N GLY A 1038 -21.58 -25.19 -9.34
CA GLY A 1038 -22.61 -25.79 -10.18
C GLY A 1038 -22.37 -25.54 -11.67
N ASN A 1039 -23.40 -25.05 -12.36
CA ASN A 1039 -23.34 -24.72 -13.80
C ASN A 1039 -22.91 -23.28 -14.10
N LEU A 1040 -22.77 -22.41 -13.09
CA LEU A 1040 -22.56 -20.97 -13.28
C LEU A 1040 -21.28 -20.63 -14.06
N ILE A 1041 -20.23 -21.44 -13.90
CA ILE A 1041 -18.98 -21.30 -14.68
C ILE A 1041 -19.22 -21.56 -16.17
N GLY A 1042 -20.03 -22.58 -16.49
CA GLY A 1042 -20.40 -22.90 -17.86
C GLY A 1042 -21.30 -21.82 -18.48
N GLU A 1043 -22.26 -21.31 -17.72
CA GLU A 1043 -23.18 -20.23 -18.15
C GLU A 1043 -22.43 -18.91 -18.41
N ASN A 1044 -21.35 -18.64 -17.66
CA ASN A 1044 -20.57 -17.40 -17.75
C ASN A 1044 -19.20 -17.59 -18.43
N ILE A 1045 -19.05 -18.61 -19.27
CA ILE A 1045 -17.78 -18.96 -19.93
C ILE A 1045 -17.17 -17.82 -20.75
N HIS A 1046 -18.01 -16.99 -21.36
CA HIS A 1046 -17.60 -15.87 -22.20
C HIS A 1046 -16.80 -14.81 -21.41
N ILE A 1047 -17.21 -14.52 -20.17
CA ILE A 1047 -16.51 -13.58 -19.28
C ILE A 1047 -15.10 -14.10 -18.99
N ILE A 1048 -14.99 -15.37 -18.60
CA ILE A 1048 -13.71 -16.01 -18.28
C ILE A 1048 -12.77 -16.02 -19.50
N LYS A 1049 -13.28 -16.41 -20.68
CA LYS A 1049 -12.50 -16.39 -21.92
C LYS A 1049 -12.02 -14.99 -22.29
N ASN A 1050 -12.89 -13.99 -22.18
CA ASN A 1050 -12.54 -12.60 -22.47
C ASN A 1050 -11.47 -12.08 -21.50
N THR A 1051 -11.58 -12.40 -20.21
CA THR A 1051 -10.55 -12.06 -19.23
C THR A 1051 -9.21 -12.74 -19.55
N ILE A 1052 -9.20 -14.03 -19.89
CA ILE A 1052 -7.98 -14.73 -20.32
C ILE A 1052 -7.38 -14.07 -21.58
N TYR A 1053 -8.22 -13.73 -22.56
CA TYR A 1053 -7.82 -13.07 -23.80
C TYR A 1053 -7.10 -11.75 -23.52
N LEU A 1054 -7.73 -10.84 -22.77
CA LEU A 1054 -7.17 -9.52 -22.45
C LEU A 1054 -5.82 -9.63 -21.73
N ASN A 1055 -5.73 -10.51 -20.74
CA ASN A 1055 -4.51 -10.71 -19.96
C ASN A 1055 -3.35 -11.28 -20.79
N VAL A 1056 -3.63 -12.29 -21.63
CA VAL A 1056 -2.60 -12.90 -22.47
C VAL A 1056 -2.17 -11.95 -23.59
N MET A 1057 -3.11 -11.18 -24.15
CA MET A 1057 -2.83 -10.14 -25.13
C MET A 1057 -1.86 -9.09 -24.57
N GLU A 1058 -2.18 -8.50 -23.42
CA GLU A 1058 -1.35 -7.48 -22.77
C GLU A 1058 0.07 -7.99 -22.51
N LYS A 1059 0.21 -9.21 -21.99
CA LYS A 1059 1.52 -9.84 -21.78
C LYS A 1059 2.36 -9.89 -23.06
N TYR A 1060 1.82 -10.40 -24.16
CA TYR A 1060 2.61 -10.57 -25.39
C TYR A 1060 2.87 -9.24 -26.11
N LYS A 1061 1.99 -8.23 -26.00
CA LYS A 1061 2.28 -6.88 -26.49
C LYS A 1061 3.56 -6.32 -25.87
N LEU A 1062 3.75 -6.50 -24.56
CA LEU A 1062 4.96 -6.09 -23.87
C LEU A 1062 6.19 -6.88 -24.36
N GLU A 1063 6.08 -8.20 -24.50
CA GLU A 1063 7.18 -9.07 -24.95
C GLU A 1063 7.58 -8.84 -26.42
N ASN A 1064 6.64 -8.42 -27.27
CA ASN A 1064 6.85 -8.13 -28.70
C ASN A 1064 7.88 -7.01 -28.95
N ASN A 1065 8.05 -6.08 -28.01
CA ASN A 1065 9.10 -5.05 -28.09
C ASN A 1065 10.51 -5.66 -28.22
N MET A 1066 10.77 -6.79 -27.54
CA MET A 1066 12.07 -7.47 -27.65
C MET A 1066 12.27 -8.12 -29.01
N VAL A 1067 11.19 -8.55 -29.66
CA VAL A 1067 11.23 -9.10 -31.03
C VAL A 1067 11.62 -8.01 -32.02
N TYR A 1068 11.08 -6.79 -31.85
CA TYR A 1068 11.50 -5.62 -32.63
C TYR A 1068 12.99 -5.30 -32.43
N TYR A 1069 13.49 -5.23 -31.18
CA TYR A 1069 14.92 -4.97 -30.97
C TYR A 1069 15.83 -6.05 -31.57
N PHE A 1070 15.39 -7.30 -31.55
CA PHE A 1070 16.10 -8.38 -32.21
C PHE A 1070 16.11 -8.23 -33.73
N TYR A 1071 14.97 -7.86 -34.34
CA TYR A 1071 14.87 -7.52 -35.75
C TYR A 1071 15.84 -6.39 -36.12
N SER A 1072 15.78 -5.27 -35.40
CA SER A 1072 16.59 -4.07 -35.67
C SER A 1072 18.09 -4.33 -35.53
N TYR A 1073 18.49 -5.11 -34.52
CA TYR A 1073 19.89 -5.53 -34.36
C TYR A 1073 20.36 -6.33 -35.56
N TRP A 1074 19.65 -7.39 -35.95
CA TRP A 1074 20.09 -8.20 -37.08
C TRP A 1074 20.01 -7.46 -38.40
N ARG A 1075 19.10 -6.48 -38.51
CA ARG A 1075 19.08 -5.59 -39.67
C ARG A 1075 20.36 -4.77 -39.77
N LEU A 1076 20.92 -4.30 -38.65
CA LEU A 1076 22.18 -3.55 -38.64
C LEU A 1076 23.42 -4.45 -38.84
N TYR A 1077 23.44 -5.63 -38.20
CA TYR A 1077 24.64 -6.48 -38.07
C TYR A 1077 24.66 -7.75 -38.94
N CYS A 1078 23.68 -7.99 -39.82
CA CYS A 1078 23.75 -9.14 -40.73
C CYS A 1078 24.87 -8.97 -41.78
N PRO A 1079 25.49 -10.09 -42.25
CA PRO A 1079 26.48 -10.06 -43.32
C PRO A 1079 25.95 -9.36 -44.59
N GLU A 1080 26.82 -8.68 -45.35
CA GLU A 1080 26.46 -7.93 -46.57
C GLU A 1080 25.71 -8.81 -47.60
N ASP A 1081 26.10 -10.08 -47.72
CA ASP A 1081 25.47 -11.04 -48.64
C ASP A 1081 24.03 -11.40 -48.28
N ASP A 1082 23.65 -11.21 -47.02
CA ASP A 1082 22.35 -11.51 -46.43
C ASP A 1082 21.49 -10.25 -46.21
N LYS A 1083 22.04 -9.04 -46.42
CA LYS A 1083 21.29 -7.77 -46.35
C LYS A 1083 20.20 -7.64 -47.41
N LYS A 1084 20.26 -8.43 -48.50
CA LYS A 1084 19.26 -8.40 -49.57
C LYS A 1084 17.89 -8.81 -49.02
N PRO A 1085 16.78 -8.12 -49.36
CA PRO A 1085 15.50 -8.32 -48.69
C PRO A 1085 14.99 -9.77 -48.61
N SER A 1086 15.10 -10.53 -49.71
CA SER A 1086 14.67 -11.94 -49.78
C SER A 1086 15.59 -12.94 -49.06
N LYS A 1087 16.79 -12.52 -48.65
CA LYS A 1087 17.72 -13.33 -47.86
C LYS A 1087 17.67 -12.96 -46.39
N PHE A 1088 17.43 -11.69 -46.09
CA PHE A 1088 17.41 -11.18 -44.72
C PHE A 1088 16.37 -11.88 -43.85
N ILE A 1089 15.15 -12.11 -44.34
CA ILE A 1089 14.11 -12.80 -43.55
C ILE A 1089 14.48 -14.24 -43.23
N LYS A 1090 15.08 -14.98 -44.19
CA LYS A 1090 15.61 -16.33 -43.94
C LYS A 1090 16.73 -16.31 -42.91
N PHE A 1091 17.65 -15.36 -43.01
CA PHE A 1091 18.71 -15.16 -42.02
C PHE A 1091 18.14 -14.86 -40.64
N LEU A 1092 17.13 -13.99 -40.55
CA LEU A 1092 16.47 -13.65 -39.30
C LEU A 1092 15.78 -14.87 -38.67
N GLU A 1093 15.08 -15.67 -39.48
CA GLU A 1093 14.45 -16.91 -39.06
C GLU A 1093 15.49 -17.92 -38.54
N GLU A 1094 16.63 -18.07 -39.20
CA GLU A 1094 17.75 -18.89 -38.71
C GLU A 1094 18.26 -18.41 -37.35
N LYS A 1095 18.44 -17.09 -37.17
CA LYS A 1095 18.88 -16.52 -35.88
C LYS A 1095 17.83 -16.69 -34.79
N LEU A 1096 16.55 -16.62 -35.13
CA LEU A 1096 15.44 -16.89 -34.22
C LEU A 1096 15.47 -18.36 -33.80
N ASN A 1097 15.57 -19.29 -34.75
CA ASN A 1097 15.67 -20.73 -34.48
C ASN A 1097 16.93 -21.09 -33.64
N ASP A 1098 18.05 -20.42 -33.87
CA ASP A 1098 19.26 -20.57 -33.04
C ASP A 1098 19.06 -20.10 -31.59
N HIS A 1099 18.23 -19.07 -31.38
CA HIS A 1099 17.80 -18.67 -30.04
C HIS A 1099 16.83 -19.68 -29.43
N GLU A 1100 15.85 -20.16 -30.19
CA GLU A 1100 14.88 -21.17 -29.74
C GLU A 1100 15.59 -22.43 -29.23
N LYS A 1101 16.65 -22.89 -29.93
CA LYS A 1101 17.49 -24.04 -29.51
C LYS A 1101 18.19 -23.83 -28.15
N LYS A 1102 18.44 -22.59 -27.74
CA LYS A 1102 19.05 -22.27 -26.44
C LYS A 1102 18.03 -22.27 -25.30
N ILE A 1103 16.74 -22.09 -25.61
CA ILE A 1103 15.65 -22.10 -24.63
C ILE A 1103 15.19 -23.55 -24.45
N ILE A 1104 15.76 -24.23 -23.45
CA ILE A 1104 15.44 -25.63 -23.20
C ILE A 1104 14.04 -25.72 -22.58
N ALA A 1105 13.15 -26.51 -23.21
CA ALA A 1105 11.77 -26.83 -22.80
C ALA A 1105 10.64 -25.86 -23.20
N CYS A 1106 10.90 -24.76 -23.89
CA CYS A 1106 9.85 -23.85 -24.42
C CYS A 1106 10.07 -23.56 -25.91
N LYS A 1107 8.98 -23.29 -26.63
CA LYS A 1107 9.02 -22.86 -28.04
C LYS A 1107 8.60 -21.41 -28.15
N PHE A 1108 8.92 -20.78 -29.26
CA PHE A 1108 8.29 -19.51 -29.61
C PHE A 1108 6.82 -19.71 -29.96
N PRO A 1109 5.95 -18.72 -29.66
CA PRO A 1109 4.57 -18.72 -30.16
C PRO A 1109 4.55 -18.80 -31.68
N THR A 1110 3.58 -19.52 -32.26
CA THR A 1110 3.54 -19.74 -33.71
C THR A 1110 3.33 -18.44 -34.48
N TYR A 1111 2.64 -17.45 -33.90
CA TYR A 1111 2.39 -16.16 -34.54
C TYR A 1111 3.68 -15.42 -34.92
N LEU A 1112 4.81 -15.67 -34.24
CA LEU A 1112 6.10 -15.09 -34.63
C LEU A 1112 6.58 -15.64 -35.97
N LYS A 1113 6.42 -16.95 -36.20
CA LYS A 1113 6.78 -17.59 -37.47
C LYS A 1113 5.81 -17.18 -38.57
N GLU A 1114 4.51 -17.11 -38.25
CA GLU A 1114 3.48 -16.59 -39.16
C GLU A 1114 3.73 -15.13 -39.56
N PHE A 1115 4.22 -14.30 -38.63
CA PHE A 1115 4.60 -12.92 -38.91
C PHE A 1115 5.82 -12.81 -39.82
N LEU A 1116 6.88 -13.60 -39.60
CA LEU A 1116 8.04 -13.63 -40.50
C LEU A 1116 7.65 -14.13 -41.91
N TYR A 1117 6.78 -15.14 -41.98
CA TYR A 1117 6.22 -15.60 -43.25
C TYR A 1117 5.40 -14.50 -43.95
N TYR A 1118 4.61 -13.73 -43.20
CA TYR A 1118 3.87 -12.59 -43.73
C TYR A 1118 4.80 -11.52 -44.34
N ILE A 1119 5.88 -11.15 -43.65
CA ILE A 1119 6.88 -10.22 -44.22
C ILE A 1119 7.48 -10.79 -45.51
N GLN A 1120 7.82 -12.08 -45.53
CA GLN A 1120 8.35 -12.75 -46.71
C GLN A 1120 7.33 -12.74 -47.87
N PHE A 1121 6.06 -13.00 -47.59
CA PHE A 1121 4.97 -12.95 -48.56
C PHE A 1121 4.78 -11.55 -49.16
N GLU A 1122 4.76 -10.50 -48.33
CA GLU A 1122 4.69 -9.12 -48.83
C GLU A 1122 5.91 -8.77 -49.70
N LEU A 1123 7.10 -9.24 -49.33
CA LEU A 1123 8.31 -9.06 -50.12
C LEU A 1123 8.24 -9.78 -51.46
N ASP A 1124 7.67 -10.97 -51.53
CA ASP A 1124 7.57 -11.76 -52.76
C ASP A 1124 6.56 -11.17 -53.75
N ASN A 1125 5.50 -10.55 -53.24
CA ASN A 1125 4.49 -9.85 -54.05
C ASN A 1125 4.88 -8.40 -54.42
N CYS A 1126 5.97 -7.89 -53.85
CA CYS A 1126 6.47 -6.53 -54.12
C CYS A 1126 7.44 -6.50 -55.31
N LYS A 1127 7.40 -5.43 -56.12
CA LYS A 1127 8.34 -5.25 -57.24
C LYS A 1127 9.77 -5.16 -56.73
N LYS A 1128 10.74 -5.65 -57.53
CA LYS A 1128 12.17 -5.73 -57.13
C LYS A 1128 12.76 -4.39 -56.65
N ALA A 1129 12.32 -3.26 -57.20
CA ALA A 1129 12.79 -1.92 -56.82
C ALA A 1129 12.20 -1.41 -55.49
N GLU A 1130 11.10 -2.00 -55.01
CA GLU A 1130 10.33 -1.53 -53.85
C GLU A 1130 10.57 -2.37 -52.57
N LYS A 1131 11.20 -3.55 -52.70
CA LYS A 1131 11.45 -4.48 -51.58
C LYS A 1131 12.25 -3.85 -50.43
N GLU A 1132 13.25 -3.01 -50.73
CA GLU A 1132 14.03 -2.31 -49.70
C GLU A 1132 13.19 -1.23 -48.99
N CYS A 1133 12.29 -0.57 -49.73
CA CYS A 1133 11.36 0.41 -49.15
C CYS A 1133 10.38 -0.27 -48.20
N LEU A 1134 9.93 -1.49 -48.53
CA LEU A 1134 9.08 -2.29 -47.65
C LEU A 1134 9.81 -2.67 -46.34
N LEU A 1135 11.04 -3.19 -46.40
CA LEU A 1135 11.80 -3.50 -45.17
C LEU A 1135 12.07 -2.28 -44.30
N LYS A 1136 12.28 -1.10 -44.91
CA LYS A 1136 12.42 0.16 -44.17
C LYS A 1136 11.16 0.54 -43.40
N LYS A 1137 9.96 0.14 -43.83
CA LYS A 1137 8.73 0.36 -43.04
C LYS A 1137 8.78 -0.43 -41.72
N TYR A 1138 9.33 -1.64 -41.75
CA TYR A 1138 9.52 -2.48 -40.57
C TYR A 1138 10.66 -2.02 -39.64
N GLU A 1139 11.47 -1.03 -40.05
CA GLU A 1139 12.42 -0.33 -39.16
C GLU A 1139 11.70 0.72 -38.28
N ASN A 1140 10.45 1.05 -38.56
CA ASN A 1140 9.62 1.84 -37.66
C ASN A 1140 8.96 0.90 -36.62
N SER A 1141 9.14 1.20 -35.34
CA SER A 1141 8.64 0.37 -34.24
C SER A 1141 7.12 0.22 -34.26
N ASP A 1142 6.39 1.30 -34.51
CA ASP A 1142 4.93 1.33 -34.39
C ASP A 1142 4.31 0.46 -35.50
N PHE A 1143 4.81 0.61 -36.73
CA PHE A 1143 4.39 -0.23 -37.86
C PHE A 1143 4.72 -1.72 -37.64
N PHE A 1144 5.92 -2.03 -37.13
CA PHE A 1144 6.33 -3.40 -36.86
C PHE A 1144 5.43 -4.05 -35.79
N LEU A 1145 5.20 -3.34 -34.68
CA LEU A 1145 4.42 -3.83 -33.56
C LEU A 1145 2.94 -3.99 -33.94
N GLU A 1146 2.34 -3.03 -34.66
CA GLU A 1146 0.94 -3.12 -35.12
C GLU A 1146 0.69 -4.41 -35.93
N LYS A 1147 1.55 -4.72 -36.90
CA LYS A 1147 1.43 -5.93 -37.74
C LYS A 1147 1.67 -7.21 -36.96
N LEU A 1148 2.62 -7.19 -36.03
CA LEU A 1148 2.89 -8.33 -35.16
C LEU A 1148 1.73 -8.61 -34.20
N GLU A 1149 1.14 -7.56 -33.62
CA GLU A 1149 -0.01 -7.64 -32.72
C GLU A 1149 -1.26 -8.16 -33.43
N THR A 1150 -1.47 -7.80 -34.71
CA THR A 1150 -2.56 -8.35 -35.53
C THR A 1150 -2.47 -9.88 -35.63
N LYS A 1151 -1.26 -10.43 -35.81
CA LYS A 1151 -1.06 -11.89 -35.86
C LYS A 1151 -1.24 -12.55 -34.49
N LEU A 1152 -0.81 -11.88 -33.42
CA LEU A 1152 -1.07 -12.32 -32.05
C LEU A 1152 -2.57 -12.41 -31.77
N GLU A 1153 -3.35 -11.40 -32.16
CA GLU A 1153 -4.81 -11.35 -31.98
C GLU A 1153 -5.51 -12.56 -32.62
N VAL A 1154 -5.27 -12.78 -33.91
CA VAL A 1154 -5.85 -13.92 -34.64
C VAL A 1154 -5.47 -15.25 -34.00
N SER A 1155 -4.19 -15.41 -33.64
CA SER A 1155 -3.69 -16.65 -33.03
C SER A 1155 -4.34 -16.92 -31.66
N LEU A 1156 -4.51 -15.88 -30.84
CA LEU A 1156 -5.08 -15.99 -29.49
C LEU A 1156 -6.60 -16.21 -29.51
N ARG A 1157 -7.33 -15.53 -30.40
CA ARG A 1157 -8.77 -15.77 -30.62
C ARG A 1157 -9.03 -17.21 -31.05
N ARG A 1158 -8.21 -17.73 -31.98
CA ARG A 1158 -8.24 -19.14 -32.40
C ARG A 1158 -7.95 -20.10 -31.24
N TYR A 1159 -6.97 -19.79 -30.40
CA TYR A 1159 -6.62 -20.63 -29.24
C TYR A 1159 -7.77 -20.73 -28.22
N LEU A 1160 -8.45 -19.62 -27.93
CA LEU A 1160 -9.57 -19.57 -26.97
C LEU A 1160 -10.93 -19.93 -27.57
N ALA A 1161 -10.99 -20.20 -28.88
CA ALA A 1161 -12.23 -20.38 -29.65
C ALA A 1161 -13.21 -19.22 -29.42
N ILE A 1162 -12.72 -18.00 -29.63
CA ILE A 1162 -13.52 -16.76 -29.67
C ILE A 1162 -13.70 -16.45 -31.15
N TYR A 1163 -14.85 -16.82 -31.72
CA TYR A 1163 -15.15 -16.59 -33.14
C TYR A 1163 -15.53 -15.14 -33.39
N GLU A 1164 -15.05 -14.57 -34.49
CA GLU A 1164 -15.57 -13.31 -35.02
C GLU A 1164 -16.94 -13.56 -35.66
N SER A 1165 -17.94 -12.78 -35.25
CA SER A 1165 -19.05 -12.51 -36.14
C SER A 1165 -18.50 -11.63 -37.26
N ASP A 1166 -18.50 -12.18 -38.48
CA ASP A 1166 -18.16 -11.52 -39.74
C ASP A 1166 -16.66 -11.32 -40.02
N GLU A 1167 -16.03 -12.30 -40.68
CA GLU A 1167 -15.50 -12.11 -42.04
C GLU A 1167 -15.19 -13.46 -42.69
N THR A 1168 -15.40 -13.49 -44.00
CA THR A 1168 -15.56 -14.60 -44.94
C THR A 1168 -14.55 -15.74 -44.82
N ASP A 1169 -15.08 -16.96 -44.96
CA ASP A 1169 -14.38 -18.15 -45.49
C ASP A 1169 -13.56 -17.76 -46.74
N ASP A 1170 -12.27 -17.52 -46.57
CA ASP A 1170 -11.22 -17.66 -47.60
C ASP A 1170 -9.84 -17.56 -46.91
N GLU A 1171 -9.32 -18.69 -46.41
CA GLU A 1171 -7.88 -19.01 -46.35
C GLU A 1171 -7.63 -20.52 -46.21
#